data_AF-A0A7I4YFP2-F1
#
_entry.id   AF-A0A7I4YFP2-F1
#
_cell.length_a   1.000
_cell.length_b   1.000
_cell.length_c   1.000
_cell.angle_alpha   90.00
_cell.angle_beta   90.00
_cell.angle_gamma   90.00
#
_symmetry.space_group_name_H-M   'P 1'
#
loop_
_entity.id
_entity.type
_entity.pdbx_description
1 polymer ?
#
loop_
_entity_poly.entity_id
_entity_poly.type
_entity_poly.pdbx_seq_one_letter_code
_entity_poly.pdbx_strand_id
1 'polypeptide(L)'
;MTSLLFLVVNLLQIWLVSSRVMPMLHLGPPIFPMDENNHTLMAQNGFGGREAYFKQKLDHTKDDGEGTWPQRYFYSQRYYRKGGNVFFLMLGGMGVMDIGWVTNEKLPFVQWGKERGAQLYALEHRFYGKSRPTPNLSVRNLAYLTIDQAIGDVANFIKEMNAKHRIKDEDAKWIVFGGSYAASLALWARQKYPNLIAGAVASSPLMRPRFDFWEGTQFAEDIYRKTDATCAENIEIAFQQLADMLGSERGRSQVSELLKTKPRFWTAEHRNIQLLTSIQLNNFISAVQFRAGPYMQNGTSLNNTEAVCTVMNDQSLDQITALQHINGARVLQSKYLHDMPENTPADYDALLKYLLQKDFDEEGWASVDRASLWQRCTEIGTFLTTDGAINSIFGSLVSIDFYADLCQVFGEEFDAQHIERAVAATTLKYGGAHMYKGTNVVIANGGADPLHVLSKITSIDPTVVTYVVKDSFHCGDMFPYEFRKLSQAAIGMQELFQLIPQNIDNWISGVPSPFHNVNQQEQPPKVSEEPLLMEESELQELLHPLEGLKNAFKSTKQQRQRNSENELTPEESRILRRVHLGRPPHGLFPDPDPLPDMPVQYEAGYFTQPVDHFNNKNPYTFEQRYFKNDQWAKPNGPIFLMIGGESERDSSWVLNENLTYLKWADEFGATVYALEHRYYGKSDLFDSFDPAVSKKNTYTTYLSSLQMLYDVANFIRAVDAERGQHGKWIMFGGSYAGSLALWMRRLFPDLVYGAIGSSAPLEAKLDFYDYYQVVEKSIRSHSEDCAYAIAEGFDDIRQRLLTEKGRAQLTEIFKLNPPWDDVSDVFEIDKQFFISNLVDMFASAVQYSGDNRGHYAHGYGIPDMCRIMTKTGRKPISSIAAFNEYMTNMFTGDTEFESMFNSYDDLKRLLYKAQFSTNPKEAAGTLWLWQTCTEFGFYQTTDSGYSLFGNLLPLNFYTQLCSDVFGLKTSYSAKNNRRATLSANKRYGGRFNYGADPMVVMTHGSLDPWNALGNITCDPADKCFMIKGTAHCAEMYPARDKDEQDLKDTRERIRGILKSWIEGNPNPRSRDTEEREPSNKVDATSPVVPIAPIAPVVPSNQIKEPPVAAENDPKKKSAGSMATNVLISSITAMVFFQRALLY
;
A
#
# COMPACT_ATOMS: atom_id res chain seq x y z
N MET A 1 11.05 -0.34 -62.87
CA MET A 1 11.16 -1.49 -61.94
C MET A 1 12.22 -1.32 -60.85
N THR A 2 13.10 -0.31 -60.91
CA THR A 2 14.12 -0.04 -59.88
C THR A 2 13.64 0.90 -58.75
N SER A 3 12.61 1.72 -58.97
CA SER A 3 12.07 2.63 -57.94
C SER A 3 11.08 1.99 -56.97
N LEU A 4 10.53 0.80 -57.29
CA LEU A 4 9.61 0.07 -56.41
C LEU A 4 10.37 -0.79 -55.37
N LEU A 5 11.61 -1.22 -55.69
CA LEU A 5 12.44 -2.00 -54.77
C LEU A 5 13.01 -1.13 -53.62
N PHE A 6 13.31 0.15 -53.89
CA PHE A 6 13.86 1.06 -52.87
C PHE A 6 12.82 1.53 -51.84
N LEU A 7 11.55 1.63 -52.24
CA LEU A 7 10.46 1.98 -51.33
C LEU A 7 10.10 0.81 -50.40
N VAL A 8 10.17 -0.43 -50.91
CA VAL A 8 9.93 -1.63 -50.10
C VAL A 8 11.08 -1.88 -49.10
N VAL A 9 12.33 -1.59 -49.46
CA VAL A 9 13.47 -1.71 -48.54
C VAL A 9 13.45 -0.63 -47.43
N ASN A 10 12.97 0.59 -47.72
CA ASN A 10 12.84 1.63 -46.68
C ASN A 10 11.59 1.44 -45.79
N LEU A 11 10.48 0.91 -46.33
CA LEU A 11 9.31 0.58 -45.51
C LEU A 11 9.54 -0.65 -44.63
N LEU A 12 10.36 -1.62 -45.06
CA LEU A 12 10.83 -2.72 -44.20
C LEU A 12 11.79 -2.24 -43.10
N GLN A 13 12.60 -1.19 -43.34
CA GLN A 13 13.42 -0.58 -42.29
C GLN A 13 12.60 0.24 -41.29
N ILE A 14 11.48 0.85 -41.70
CA ILE A 14 10.61 1.61 -40.77
C ILE A 14 9.75 0.66 -39.91
N TRP A 15 9.38 -0.52 -40.41
CA TRP A 15 8.70 -1.55 -39.60
C TRP A 15 9.64 -2.29 -38.63
N LEU A 16 10.94 -2.38 -38.97
CA LEU A 16 11.98 -2.96 -38.08
C LEU A 16 12.48 -1.99 -36.99
N VAL A 17 12.15 -0.70 -37.05
CA VAL A 17 12.57 0.31 -36.07
C VAL A 17 11.47 0.62 -35.03
N SER A 18 10.21 0.27 -35.26
CA SER A 18 9.12 0.44 -34.29
C SER A 18 8.89 -0.75 -33.33
N SER A 19 9.60 -1.87 -33.51
CA SER A 19 9.48 -3.06 -32.65
C SER A 19 10.67 -3.27 -31.69
N ARG A 20 11.64 -2.34 -31.67
CA ARG A 20 12.86 -2.43 -30.84
C ARG A 20 12.94 -1.38 -29.71
N VAL A 21 11.82 -0.77 -29.33
CA VAL A 21 11.77 0.18 -28.23
C VAL A 21 10.70 -0.26 -27.24
N MET A 22 11.01 -1.30 -26.46
CA MET A 22 10.37 -1.55 -25.18
C MET A 22 11.47 -1.83 -24.14
N PRO A 23 11.49 -1.13 -23.00
CA PRO A 23 12.46 -1.41 -21.94
C PRO A 23 12.12 -2.76 -21.28
N MET A 24 13.03 -3.73 -21.34
CA MET A 24 12.94 -4.99 -20.58
C MET A 24 13.35 -4.72 -19.13
N LEU A 25 12.41 -4.80 -18.19
CA LEU A 25 12.63 -4.49 -16.78
C LEU A 25 12.60 -5.76 -15.93
N HIS A 26 13.66 -6.01 -15.16
CA HIS A 26 13.68 -7.08 -14.17
C HIS A 26 13.01 -6.65 -12.87
N LEU A 27 11.92 -7.33 -12.48
CA LEU A 27 11.11 -6.97 -11.29
C LEU A 27 11.48 -7.71 -10.01
N GLY A 28 12.42 -8.66 -10.05
CA GLY A 28 12.87 -9.44 -8.90
C GLY A 28 14.25 -9.04 -8.36
N PRO A 29 14.69 -9.57 -7.20
CA PRO A 29 16.11 -9.55 -6.85
C PRO A 29 16.89 -10.20 -8.00
N PRO A 30 18.05 -9.65 -8.40
CA PRO A 30 18.68 -9.97 -9.68
C PRO A 30 18.88 -11.48 -9.84
N ILE A 31 18.20 -12.05 -10.84
CA ILE A 31 18.28 -13.45 -11.23
C ILE A 31 19.42 -13.56 -12.24
N PHE A 32 20.56 -14.09 -11.82
CA PHE A 32 21.75 -14.10 -12.67
C PHE A 32 21.97 -15.43 -13.45
N PRO A 33 22.05 -15.47 -14.80
CA PRO A 33 22.73 -16.56 -15.50
C PRO A 33 24.24 -16.36 -15.41
N MET A 34 24.96 -17.48 -15.53
CA MET A 34 26.39 -17.43 -15.74
C MET A 34 26.72 -16.91 -17.15
N ASP A 35 27.79 -16.12 -17.23
CA ASP A 35 28.22 -15.32 -18.37
C ASP A 35 28.33 -16.09 -19.71
N GLU A 36 27.52 -15.71 -20.71
CA GLU A 36 27.64 -16.19 -22.10
C GLU A 36 28.95 -15.75 -22.79
N ASN A 37 29.69 -14.76 -22.28
CA ASN A 37 30.95 -14.32 -22.92
C ASN A 37 32.11 -15.30 -22.71
N ASN A 38 31.91 -16.42 -22.00
CA ASN A 38 32.86 -17.51 -21.95
C ASN A 38 32.62 -18.60 -23.02
N HIS A 39 31.69 -18.40 -23.97
CA HIS A 39 31.53 -19.30 -25.11
C HIS A 39 32.81 -19.44 -25.97
N THR A 40 33.80 -18.55 -25.81
CA THR A 40 35.06 -18.58 -26.57
C THR A 40 36.33 -18.90 -25.76
N LEU A 41 36.26 -19.15 -24.45
CA LEU A 41 37.46 -19.52 -23.67
C LEU A 41 37.48 -20.92 -23.06
N MET A 42 36.44 -21.74 -23.23
CA MET A 42 36.53 -23.20 -22.98
C MET A 42 35.82 -24.08 -24.02
N ALA A 43 35.79 -23.65 -25.28
CA ALA A 43 35.59 -24.56 -26.42
C ALA A 43 36.87 -25.33 -26.81
N GLN A 44 37.93 -25.29 -25.99
CA GLN A 44 39.20 -25.98 -26.27
C GLN A 44 39.50 -27.20 -25.38
N ASN A 45 38.57 -27.69 -24.56
CA ASN A 45 38.63 -29.05 -23.97
C ASN A 45 37.24 -29.47 -23.43
N GLY A 46 36.33 -29.89 -24.31
CA GLY A 46 34.98 -30.30 -23.91
C GLY A 46 34.97 -31.54 -23.01
N PHE A 47 34.34 -31.44 -21.82
CA PHE A 47 34.21 -32.56 -20.88
C PHE A 47 32.75 -32.79 -20.42
N GLY A 48 32.08 -33.78 -21.04
CA GLY A 48 31.11 -34.70 -20.39
C GLY A 48 29.66 -34.25 -20.12
N GLY A 49 29.33 -32.96 -20.09
CA GLY A 49 27.95 -32.49 -19.88
C GLY A 49 27.06 -32.64 -21.12
N ARG A 50 25.77 -32.95 -20.93
CA ARG A 50 24.78 -33.09 -22.02
C ARG A 50 23.45 -32.44 -21.67
N GLU A 51 22.88 -31.73 -22.63
CA GLU A 51 21.48 -31.29 -22.62
C GLU A 51 20.58 -32.44 -23.05
N ALA A 52 19.44 -32.60 -22.39
CA ALA A 52 18.43 -33.57 -22.73
C ALA A 52 17.02 -33.08 -22.34
N TYR A 53 16.01 -33.76 -22.89
CA TYR A 53 14.62 -33.52 -22.59
C TYR A 53 13.97 -34.84 -22.19
N PHE A 54 13.02 -34.79 -21.26
CA PHE A 54 12.17 -35.91 -20.93
C PHE A 54 10.71 -35.50 -20.95
N LYS A 55 9.83 -36.49 -21.07
CA LYS A 55 8.39 -36.27 -21.11
C LYS A 55 7.88 -36.07 -19.68
N GLN A 56 7.51 -34.83 -19.36
CA GLN A 56 6.98 -34.42 -18.06
C GLN A 56 5.45 -34.33 -18.11
N LYS A 57 4.79 -34.57 -16.98
CA LYS A 57 3.35 -34.33 -16.82
C LYS A 57 3.08 -32.82 -16.71
N LEU A 58 2.03 -32.34 -17.37
CA LEU A 58 1.62 -30.95 -17.24
C LEU A 58 1.02 -30.68 -15.85
N ASP A 59 0.16 -31.58 -15.39
CA ASP A 59 -0.58 -31.50 -14.15
C ASP A 59 -0.37 -32.76 -13.29
N HIS A 60 0.17 -32.59 -12.08
CA HIS A 60 0.42 -33.66 -11.11
C HIS A 60 -0.75 -33.90 -10.15
N THR A 61 -1.87 -33.17 -10.29
CA THR A 61 -3.07 -33.32 -9.44
C THR A 61 -4.16 -34.19 -10.10
N LYS A 62 -3.99 -34.53 -11.38
CA LYS A 62 -4.93 -35.36 -12.15
C LYS A 62 -4.26 -36.66 -12.58
N ASP A 63 -5.03 -37.75 -12.52
CA ASP A 63 -4.57 -39.10 -12.84
C ASP A 63 -4.84 -39.53 -14.30
N ASP A 64 -5.50 -38.69 -15.10
CA ASP A 64 -6.06 -39.04 -16.42
C ASP A 64 -5.09 -38.96 -17.61
N GLY A 65 -3.86 -38.47 -17.40
CA GLY A 65 -2.81 -38.48 -18.42
C GLY A 65 -3.01 -37.48 -19.57
N GLU A 66 -3.93 -36.52 -19.44
CA GLU A 66 -4.08 -35.46 -20.43
C GLU A 66 -3.02 -34.36 -20.23
N GLY A 67 -2.06 -34.32 -21.15
CA GLY A 67 -1.06 -33.25 -21.25
C GLY A 67 0.32 -33.65 -20.73
N THR A 68 1.25 -33.82 -21.66
CA THR A 68 2.68 -33.98 -21.36
C THR A 68 3.50 -33.01 -22.18
N TRP A 69 4.64 -32.58 -21.64
CA TRP A 69 5.50 -31.60 -22.27
C TRP A 69 6.98 -31.97 -22.13
N PRO A 70 7.87 -31.51 -23.03
CA PRO A 70 9.30 -31.78 -22.93
C PRO A 70 9.93 -30.83 -21.89
N GLN A 71 10.37 -31.36 -20.76
CA GLN A 71 11.12 -30.58 -19.76
C GLN A 71 12.62 -30.74 -19.98
N ARG A 72 13.33 -29.61 -20.00
CA ARG A 72 14.78 -29.55 -20.20
C ARG A 72 15.53 -29.92 -18.92
N TYR A 73 16.60 -30.69 -19.07
CA TYR A 73 17.56 -30.94 -18.01
C TYR A 73 18.98 -31.13 -18.56
N PHE A 74 19.97 -30.95 -17.71
CA PHE A 74 21.37 -31.23 -18.00
C PHE A 74 21.86 -32.38 -17.13
N TYR A 75 22.82 -33.15 -17.63
CA TYR A 75 23.43 -34.23 -16.86
C TYR A 75 24.90 -34.44 -17.22
N SER A 76 25.66 -35.02 -16.29
CA SER A 76 27.06 -35.41 -16.48
C SER A 76 27.33 -36.76 -15.86
N GLN A 77 27.77 -37.74 -16.66
CA GLN A 77 28.09 -39.11 -16.20
C GLN A 77 29.55 -39.29 -15.81
N ARG A 78 30.34 -38.20 -15.83
CA ARG A 78 31.80 -38.27 -15.72
C ARG A 78 32.28 -38.96 -14.44
N TYR A 79 31.62 -38.72 -13.32
CA TYR A 79 31.99 -39.27 -12.02
C TYR A 79 31.10 -40.43 -11.59
N TYR A 80 30.12 -40.80 -12.39
CA TYR A 80 29.20 -41.87 -12.04
C TYR A 80 29.95 -43.20 -11.98
N ARG A 81 29.93 -43.84 -10.80
CA ARG A 81 30.44 -45.21 -10.65
C ARG A 81 29.42 -46.17 -11.25
N LYS A 82 29.84 -46.97 -12.24
CA LYS A 82 28.95 -47.93 -12.92
C LYS A 82 28.29 -48.88 -11.91
N GLY A 83 26.96 -48.91 -11.88
CA GLY A 83 26.19 -49.69 -10.90
C GLY A 83 25.96 -49.00 -9.56
N GLY A 84 26.41 -47.75 -9.40
CA GLY A 84 26.12 -46.92 -8.23
C GLY A 84 24.66 -46.45 -8.20
N ASN A 85 24.17 -46.17 -7.01
CA ASN A 85 22.79 -45.75 -6.73
C ASN A 85 22.69 -44.31 -6.18
N VAL A 86 23.76 -43.52 -6.21
CA VAL A 86 23.79 -42.14 -5.69
C VAL A 86 23.59 -41.12 -6.81
N PHE A 87 22.67 -40.20 -6.60
CA PHE A 87 22.26 -39.19 -7.58
C PHE A 87 22.18 -37.81 -6.96
N PHE A 88 22.75 -36.82 -7.63
CA PHE A 88 22.71 -35.42 -7.21
C PHE A 88 21.87 -34.62 -8.19
N LEU A 89 20.91 -33.86 -7.68
CA LEU A 89 19.98 -33.07 -8.49
C LEU A 89 20.01 -31.60 -8.08
N MET A 90 20.49 -30.73 -8.96
CA MET A 90 20.35 -29.28 -8.83
C MET A 90 19.00 -28.83 -9.39
N LEU A 91 18.22 -28.10 -8.59
CA LEU A 91 16.94 -27.54 -9.03
C LEU A 91 17.10 -26.12 -9.60
N GLY A 92 16.41 -25.85 -10.70
CA GLY A 92 16.27 -24.49 -11.25
C GLY A 92 15.35 -23.63 -10.40
N GLY A 93 15.73 -22.37 -10.21
CA GLY A 93 14.90 -21.35 -9.58
C GLY A 93 14.10 -20.55 -10.60
N MET A 94 13.84 -19.28 -10.29
CA MET A 94 13.09 -18.36 -11.15
C MET A 94 13.95 -17.82 -12.31
N GLY A 95 14.67 -18.68 -13.04
CA GLY A 95 15.60 -18.27 -14.10
C GLY A 95 16.02 -19.42 -15.02
N VAL A 96 16.75 -19.07 -16.08
CA VAL A 96 17.26 -20.04 -17.06
C VAL A 96 18.32 -20.95 -16.41
N MET A 97 18.20 -22.26 -16.61
CA MET A 97 19.17 -23.22 -16.10
C MET A 97 20.42 -23.29 -17.00
N ASP A 98 21.60 -23.25 -16.37
CA ASP A 98 22.89 -23.32 -17.06
C ASP A 98 23.56 -24.71 -16.94
N ILE A 99 24.24 -25.14 -18.01
CA ILE A 99 24.96 -26.43 -18.05
C ILE A 99 26.20 -26.46 -17.13
N GLY A 100 26.71 -25.29 -16.72
CA GLY A 100 27.79 -25.11 -15.76
C GLY A 100 27.56 -25.86 -14.44
N TRP A 101 26.31 -25.98 -14.00
CA TRP A 101 25.96 -26.69 -12.76
C TRP A 101 26.39 -28.16 -12.73
N VAL A 102 26.53 -28.82 -13.89
CA VAL A 102 26.97 -30.22 -13.97
C VAL A 102 28.36 -30.40 -14.59
N THR A 103 29.00 -29.32 -15.03
CA THR A 103 30.28 -29.35 -15.77
C THR A 103 31.41 -28.60 -15.08
N ASN A 104 31.12 -27.61 -14.25
CA ASN A 104 32.13 -26.79 -13.58
C ASN A 104 32.69 -27.48 -12.32
N GLU A 105 33.87 -28.09 -12.43
CA GLU A 105 34.56 -28.78 -11.31
C GLU A 105 34.93 -27.88 -10.12
N LYS A 106 34.84 -26.56 -10.26
CA LYS A 106 35.10 -25.65 -9.13
C LYS A 106 33.91 -25.56 -8.17
N LEU A 107 32.71 -25.95 -8.60
CA LEU A 107 31.51 -25.87 -7.78
C LEU A 107 31.51 -26.95 -6.69
N PRO A 108 31.19 -26.61 -5.42
CA PRO A 108 31.05 -27.59 -4.34
C PRO A 108 30.13 -28.76 -4.69
N PHE A 109 28.99 -28.49 -5.34
CA PHE A 109 28.06 -29.51 -5.85
C PHE A 109 28.74 -30.59 -6.71
N VAL A 110 29.58 -30.17 -7.66
CA VAL A 110 30.30 -31.08 -8.57
C VAL A 110 31.42 -31.83 -7.82
N GLN A 111 32.12 -31.15 -6.89
CA GLN A 111 33.17 -31.75 -6.07
C GLN A 111 32.62 -32.83 -5.15
N TRP A 112 31.56 -32.54 -4.41
CA TRP A 112 30.92 -33.52 -3.52
C TRP A 112 30.36 -34.72 -4.28
N GLY A 113 29.82 -34.49 -5.48
CA GLY A 113 29.35 -35.56 -6.35
C GLY A 113 30.51 -36.42 -6.89
N LYS A 114 31.64 -35.81 -7.24
CA LYS A 114 32.87 -36.50 -7.66
C LYS A 114 33.40 -37.46 -6.58
N GLU A 115 33.48 -36.99 -5.33
CA GLU A 115 33.94 -37.79 -4.19
C GLU A 115 33.08 -39.04 -3.96
N ARG A 116 31.77 -38.91 -4.17
CA ARG A 116 30.77 -39.96 -3.90
C ARG A 116 30.44 -40.82 -5.11
N GLY A 117 31.03 -40.52 -6.26
CA GLY A 117 30.76 -41.23 -7.51
C GLY A 117 29.32 -41.04 -8.01
N ALA A 118 28.71 -39.90 -7.69
CA ALA A 118 27.31 -39.60 -7.97
C ALA A 118 27.09 -39.25 -9.44
N GLN A 119 25.92 -39.62 -9.96
CA GLN A 119 25.43 -39.13 -11.24
C GLN A 119 24.84 -37.72 -11.05
N LEU A 120 25.32 -36.74 -11.81
CA LEU A 120 24.90 -35.33 -11.67
C LEU A 120 23.78 -34.98 -12.65
N TYR A 121 22.78 -34.26 -12.14
CA TYR A 121 21.66 -33.71 -12.88
C TYR A 121 21.40 -32.25 -12.49
N ALA A 122 20.92 -31.44 -13.45
CA ALA A 122 20.35 -30.13 -13.20
C ALA A 122 19.03 -30.01 -13.97
N LEU A 123 17.92 -29.79 -13.27
CA LEU A 123 16.57 -29.76 -13.84
C LEU A 123 16.11 -28.32 -14.01
N GLU A 124 15.74 -27.93 -15.24
CA GLU A 124 15.19 -26.60 -15.49
C GLU A 124 13.73 -26.52 -15.02
N HIS A 125 13.42 -25.44 -14.29
CA HIS A 125 12.09 -25.20 -13.75
C HIS A 125 11.06 -25.00 -14.88
N ARG A 126 9.81 -25.42 -14.65
CA ARG A 126 8.70 -25.16 -15.59
C ARG A 126 8.52 -23.66 -15.82
N PHE A 127 8.21 -23.27 -17.06
CA PHE A 127 8.02 -21.88 -17.51
C PHE A 127 9.27 -20.99 -17.55
N TYR A 128 10.45 -21.54 -17.27
CA TYR A 128 11.72 -20.83 -17.38
C TYR A 128 12.60 -21.42 -18.49
N GLY A 129 13.33 -20.57 -19.20
CA GLY A 129 14.22 -20.97 -20.28
C GLY A 129 13.50 -21.73 -21.40
N LYS A 130 13.99 -22.93 -21.73
CA LYS A 130 13.42 -23.79 -22.79
C LYS A 130 12.39 -24.77 -22.26
N SER A 131 12.21 -24.87 -20.94
CA SER A 131 11.15 -25.65 -20.31
C SER A 131 9.80 -24.94 -20.38
N ARG A 132 9.09 -25.11 -21.50
CA ARG A 132 7.83 -24.40 -21.83
C ARG A 132 6.66 -25.39 -21.89
N PRO A 133 5.87 -25.56 -20.80
CA PRO A 133 4.82 -26.58 -20.73
C PRO A 133 3.60 -26.29 -21.60
N THR A 134 3.42 -25.03 -21.99
CA THR A 134 2.26 -24.53 -22.73
C THR A 134 2.73 -23.63 -23.87
N PRO A 135 1.85 -23.26 -24.83
CA PRO A 135 2.25 -22.41 -25.96
C PRO A 135 2.60 -20.96 -25.57
N ASN A 136 2.07 -20.44 -24.47
CA ASN A 136 2.24 -19.04 -24.05
C ASN A 136 1.98 -18.84 -22.54
N LEU A 137 2.27 -17.65 -22.01
CA LEU A 137 2.14 -17.21 -20.63
C LEU A 137 0.82 -16.49 -20.34
N SER A 138 -0.28 -16.92 -20.99
CA SER A 138 -1.62 -16.49 -20.58
C SER A 138 -1.90 -16.92 -19.13
N VAL A 139 -2.78 -16.20 -18.43
CA VAL A 139 -3.16 -16.51 -17.03
C VAL A 139 -3.61 -17.97 -16.87
N ARG A 140 -4.42 -18.46 -17.82
CA ARG A 140 -4.84 -19.87 -17.87
C ARG A 140 -3.68 -20.86 -17.92
N ASN A 141 -2.61 -20.52 -18.63
CA ASN A 141 -1.43 -21.38 -18.75
C ASN A 141 -0.51 -21.24 -17.54
N LEU A 142 -0.33 -20.01 -17.03
CA LEU A 142 0.42 -19.73 -15.81
C LEU A 142 -0.22 -20.40 -14.58
N ALA A 143 -1.49 -20.77 -14.62
CA ALA A 143 -2.11 -21.61 -13.59
C ALA A 143 -1.39 -22.97 -13.36
N TYR A 144 -0.58 -23.44 -14.31
CA TYR A 144 0.30 -24.60 -14.12
C TYR A 144 1.66 -24.26 -13.49
N LEU A 145 2.00 -22.98 -13.35
CA LEU A 145 3.19 -22.51 -12.65
C LEU A 145 2.85 -22.34 -11.17
N THR A 146 2.83 -23.45 -10.44
CA THR A 146 2.65 -23.46 -8.99
C THR A 146 3.75 -24.27 -8.30
N ILE A 147 4.01 -23.97 -7.03
CA ILE A 147 4.99 -24.69 -6.19
C ILE A 147 4.66 -26.19 -6.16
N ASP A 148 3.39 -26.55 -6.02
CA ASP A 148 2.97 -27.95 -5.95
C ASP A 148 3.29 -28.74 -7.22
N GLN A 149 3.09 -28.09 -8.37
CA GLN A 149 3.37 -28.67 -9.66
C GLN A 149 4.89 -28.78 -9.90
N ALA A 150 5.67 -27.79 -9.48
CA ALA A 150 7.13 -27.83 -9.51
C ALA A 150 7.70 -28.95 -8.63
N ILE A 151 7.16 -29.14 -7.41
CA ILE A 151 7.52 -30.26 -6.54
C ILE A 151 7.13 -31.60 -7.17
N GLY A 152 5.97 -31.65 -7.84
CA GLY A 152 5.56 -32.80 -8.65
C GLY A 152 6.55 -33.13 -9.77
N ASP A 153 7.07 -32.11 -10.46
CA ASP A 153 8.06 -32.28 -11.52
C ASP A 153 9.33 -32.96 -11.01
N VAL A 154 9.83 -32.53 -9.85
CA VAL A 154 11.01 -33.11 -9.20
C VAL A 154 10.81 -34.60 -8.94
N ALA A 155 9.66 -34.97 -8.36
CA ALA A 155 9.37 -36.37 -8.07
C ALA A 155 9.20 -37.22 -9.33
N ASN A 156 8.52 -36.69 -10.35
CA ASN A 156 8.34 -37.41 -11.61
C ASN A 156 9.68 -37.58 -12.36
N PHE A 157 10.52 -36.54 -12.37
CA PHE A 157 11.87 -36.62 -12.94
C PHE A 157 12.70 -37.73 -12.26
N ILE A 158 12.70 -37.79 -10.93
CA ILE A 158 13.41 -38.82 -10.17
C ILE A 158 12.93 -40.22 -10.56
N LYS A 159 11.61 -40.45 -10.62
CA LYS A 159 11.03 -41.75 -11.01
C LYS A 159 11.41 -42.15 -12.44
N GLU A 160 11.30 -41.23 -13.40
CA GLU A 160 11.66 -41.47 -14.79
C GLU A 160 13.15 -41.78 -14.95
N MET A 161 14.02 -41.09 -14.20
CA MET A 161 15.46 -41.39 -14.20
C MET A 161 15.77 -42.72 -13.53
N ASN A 162 15.10 -43.08 -12.43
CA ASN A 162 15.24 -44.38 -11.78
C ASN A 162 14.84 -45.52 -12.74
N ALA A 163 13.69 -45.37 -13.42
CA ALA A 163 13.23 -46.31 -14.43
C ALA A 163 14.22 -46.45 -15.59
N LYS A 164 14.75 -45.32 -16.09
CA LYS A 164 15.77 -45.28 -17.15
C LYS A 164 17.05 -46.01 -16.75
N HIS A 165 17.45 -45.93 -15.49
CA HIS A 165 18.63 -46.64 -14.95
C HIS A 165 18.33 -48.05 -14.42
N ARG A 166 17.06 -48.49 -14.45
CA ARG A 166 16.60 -49.79 -13.92
C ARG A 166 16.91 -49.97 -12.43
N ILE A 167 16.79 -48.89 -11.65
CA ILE A 167 16.97 -48.89 -10.19
C ILE A 167 15.59 -48.72 -9.56
N LYS A 168 15.30 -49.49 -8.50
CA LYS A 168 14.05 -49.30 -7.74
C LYS A 168 14.13 -48.00 -6.94
N ASP A 169 13.00 -47.33 -6.77
CA ASP A 169 12.93 -46.06 -6.03
C ASP A 169 13.52 -46.14 -4.62
N GLU A 170 13.30 -47.24 -3.89
CA GLU A 170 13.83 -47.49 -2.54
C GLU A 170 15.37 -47.63 -2.48
N ASP A 171 15.97 -48.09 -3.59
CA ASP A 171 17.40 -48.36 -3.71
C ASP A 171 18.18 -47.10 -4.13
N ALA A 172 17.54 -46.15 -4.83
CA ALA A 172 18.17 -44.91 -5.28
C ALA A 172 18.34 -43.88 -4.14
N LYS A 173 19.52 -43.28 -4.03
CA LYS A 173 19.84 -42.24 -3.04
C LYS A 173 19.99 -40.88 -3.73
N TRP A 174 18.86 -40.18 -3.84
CA TRP A 174 18.81 -38.82 -4.41
C TRP A 174 19.07 -37.75 -3.36
N ILE A 175 20.05 -36.88 -3.62
CA ILE A 175 20.29 -35.65 -2.87
C ILE A 175 19.91 -34.45 -3.74
N VAL A 176 19.03 -33.61 -3.23
CA VAL A 176 18.50 -32.45 -3.97
C VAL A 176 19.11 -31.16 -3.45
N PHE A 177 19.51 -30.28 -4.36
CA PHE A 177 20.18 -29.01 -4.08
C PHE A 177 19.38 -27.85 -4.69
N GLY A 178 19.40 -26.70 -4.03
CA GLY A 178 18.86 -25.47 -4.58
C GLY A 178 19.32 -24.23 -3.82
N GLY A 179 19.27 -23.09 -4.51
CA GLY A 179 19.52 -21.76 -3.96
C GLY A 179 18.25 -20.89 -4.03
N SER A 180 18.04 -20.01 -3.05
CA SER A 180 16.90 -19.08 -3.03
C SER A 180 15.55 -19.81 -3.11
N TYR A 181 14.66 -19.43 -4.03
CA TYR A 181 13.40 -20.16 -4.29
C TYR A 181 13.61 -21.66 -4.58
N ALA A 182 14.64 -22.04 -5.33
CA ALA A 182 14.94 -23.45 -5.61
C ALA A 182 15.36 -24.21 -4.35
N ALA A 183 15.94 -23.52 -3.36
CA ALA A 183 16.24 -24.09 -2.06
C ALA A 183 14.94 -24.42 -1.30
N SER A 184 13.94 -23.52 -1.35
CA SER A 184 12.60 -23.81 -0.80
C SER A 184 11.97 -25.03 -1.49
N LEU A 185 12.05 -25.11 -2.82
CA LEU A 185 11.58 -26.28 -3.57
C LEU A 185 12.30 -27.58 -3.16
N ALA A 186 13.62 -27.54 -2.95
CA ALA A 186 14.38 -28.70 -2.49
C ALA A 186 13.89 -29.20 -1.12
N LEU A 187 13.66 -28.27 -0.19
CA LEU A 187 13.11 -28.57 1.14
C LEU A 187 11.70 -29.14 1.05
N TRP A 188 10.80 -28.46 0.33
CA TRP A 188 9.40 -28.90 0.22
C TRP A 188 9.25 -30.21 -0.56
N ALA A 189 10.09 -30.45 -1.57
CA ALA A 189 10.15 -31.75 -2.26
C ALA A 189 10.64 -32.84 -1.31
N ARG A 190 11.69 -32.60 -0.50
CA ARG A 190 12.15 -33.56 0.51
C ARG A 190 11.09 -33.83 1.57
N GLN A 191 10.35 -32.81 2.00
CA GLN A 191 9.24 -32.97 2.95
C GLN A 191 8.09 -33.80 2.36
N LYS A 192 7.72 -33.55 1.10
CA LYS A 192 6.58 -34.23 0.45
C LYS A 192 6.91 -35.65 -0.01
N TYR A 193 8.15 -35.91 -0.43
CA TYR A 193 8.60 -37.19 -0.97
C TYR A 193 9.81 -37.77 -0.23
N PRO A 194 9.69 -38.05 1.09
CA PRO A 194 10.80 -38.55 1.91
C PRO A 194 11.34 -39.90 1.46
N ASN A 195 10.53 -40.70 0.77
CA ASN A 195 10.91 -42.02 0.28
C ASN A 195 11.67 -41.97 -1.05
N LEU A 196 11.57 -40.86 -1.80
CA LEU A 196 12.26 -40.68 -3.09
C LEU A 196 13.55 -39.86 -2.94
N ILE A 197 13.57 -38.92 -1.99
CA ILE A 197 14.68 -38.00 -1.77
C ILE A 197 15.32 -38.32 -0.41
N ALA A 198 16.58 -38.75 -0.42
CA ALA A 198 17.29 -39.16 0.79
C ALA A 198 17.65 -37.95 1.68
N GLY A 199 18.01 -36.82 1.06
CA GLY A 199 18.26 -35.56 1.77
C GLY A 199 18.30 -34.35 0.85
N ALA A 200 18.31 -33.15 1.44
CA ALA A 200 18.36 -31.90 0.69
C ALA A 200 19.37 -30.89 1.26
N VAL A 201 20.01 -30.13 0.37
CA VAL A 201 20.89 -29.01 0.73
C VAL A 201 20.28 -27.73 0.16
N ALA A 202 19.89 -26.84 1.07
CA ALA A 202 19.12 -25.64 0.76
C ALA A 202 19.92 -24.41 1.16
N SER A 203 20.27 -23.59 0.17
CA SER A 203 21.06 -22.39 0.35
C SER A 203 20.16 -21.13 0.27
N SER A 204 20.12 -20.33 1.33
CA SER A 204 19.27 -19.15 1.50
C SER A 204 17.78 -19.36 1.11
N PRO A 205 17.07 -20.38 1.65
CA PRO A 205 15.69 -20.66 1.27
C PRO A 205 14.68 -19.63 1.77
N LEU A 206 13.66 -19.34 0.95
CA LEU A 206 12.49 -18.54 1.30
C LEU A 206 11.45 -19.41 2.01
N MET A 207 11.60 -19.58 3.32
CA MET A 207 10.75 -20.50 4.10
C MET A 207 9.49 -19.84 4.65
N ARG A 208 9.52 -18.53 4.88
CA ARG A 208 8.42 -17.72 5.40
C ARG A 208 8.13 -16.59 4.40
N PRO A 209 7.53 -16.89 3.24
CA PRO A 209 7.20 -15.85 2.26
C PRO A 209 6.29 -14.78 2.88
N ARG A 210 6.51 -13.53 2.49
CA ARG A 210 5.82 -12.34 3.01
C ARG A 210 5.36 -11.50 1.84
N PHE A 211 4.09 -11.09 1.79
CA PHE A 211 3.63 -10.23 0.71
C PHE A 211 4.41 -8.90 0.71
N ASP A 212 4.30 -8.15 1.81
CA ASP A 212 5.08 -6.95 2.11
C ASP A 212 6.35 -7.31 2.90
N PHE A 213 7.53 -6.96 2.38
CA PHE A 213 8.83 -7.35 2.93
C PHE A 213 9.78 -6.18 3.17
N TRP A 214 9.29 -5.17 3.90
CA TRP A 214 10.09 -4.05 4.40
C TRP A 214 11.22 -4.49 5.37
N GLU A 215 11.10 -5.65 6.06
CA GLU A 215 12.16 -6.12 6.95
C GLU A 215 13.48 -6.40 6.21
N GLY A 216 13.40 -6.78 4.92
CA GLY A 216 14.57 -6.95 4.07
C GLY A 216 15.27 -5.63 3.76
N THR A 217 14.50 -4.56 3.55
CA THR A 217 15.00 -3.20 3.36
C THR A 217 15.70 -2.68 4.62
N GLN A 218 15.07 -2.84 5.79
CA GLN A 218 15.66 -2.43 7.06
C GLN A 218 16.96 -3.21 7.36
N PHE A 219 16.99 -4.51 7.06
CA PHE A 219 18.20 -5.29 7.23
C PHE A 219 19.35 -4.78 6.34
N ALA A 220 19.06 -4.41 5.09
CA ALA A 220 20.06 -3.85 4.19
C ALA A 220 20.61 -2.50 4.71
N GLU A 221 19.74 -1.65 5.26
CA GLU A 221 20.13 -0.42 5.94
C GLU A 221 21.08 -0.69 7.12
N ASP A 222 20.76 -1.66 7.98
CA ASP A 222 21.60 -2.04 9.11
C ASP A 222 23.01 -2.46 8.64
N ILE A 223 23.10 -3.16 7.50
CA ILE A 223 24.40 -3.50 6.90
C ILE A 223 25.15 -2.26 6.43
N TYR A 224 24.50 -1.28 5.83
CA TYR A 224 25.15 -0.01 5.46
C TYR A 224 25.63 0.75 6.69
N ARG A 225 24.77 0.94 7.70
CA ARG A 225 25.12 1.61 8.97
C ARG A 225 26.29 0.93 9.68
N LYS A 226 26.31 -0.41 9.67
CA LYS A 226 27.41 -1.21 10.25
C LYS A 226 28.69 -1.15 9.42
N THR A 227 28.57 -1.05 8.09
CA THR A 227 29.73 -0.96 7.19
C THR A 227 30.40 0.40 7.31
N ASP A 228 29.62 1.48 7.21
CA ASP A 228 30.08 2.86 7.31
C ASP A 228 28.87 3.78 7.62
N ALA A 229 28.86 4.41 8.79
CA ALA A 229 27.76 5.26 9.22
C ALA A 229 27.58 6.51 8.35
N THR A 230 28.69 7.14 7.92
CA THR A 230 28.68 8.30 7.02
C THR A 230 28.11 7.91 5.65
N CYS A 231 28.44 6.72 5.16
CA CYS A 231 27.87 6.19 3.92
C CYS A 231 26.35 6.04 4.02
N ALA A 232 25.84 5.50 5.13
CA ALA A 232 24.40 5.38 5.35
C ALA A 232 23.69 6.74 5.38
N GLU A 233 24.29 7.74 6.03
CA GLU A 233 23.80 9.13 6.03
C GLU A 233 23.81 9.74 4.62
N ASN A 234 24.87 9.51 3.84
CA ASN A 234 24.94 9.97 2.45
C ASN A 234 23.90 9.29 1.54
N ILE A 235 23.57 8.02 1.80
CA ILE A 235 22.47 7.32 1.11
C ILE A 235 21.12 7.96 1.46
N GLU A 236 20.88 8.22 2.75
CA GLU A 236 19.67 8.91 3.24
C GLU A 236 19.49 10.27 2.56
N ILE A 237 20.56 11.08 2.51
CA ILE A 237 20.55 12.37 1.82
C ILE A 237 20.27 12.20 0.32
N ALA A 238 20.86 11.21 -0.36
CA ALA A 238 20.62 10.98 -1.78
C ALA A 238 19.17 10.61 -2.09
N PHE A 239 18.56 9.73 -1.30
CA PHE A 239 17.17 9.33 -1.47
C PHE A 239 16.21 10.48 -1.12
N GLN A 240 16.54 11.29 -0.11
CA GLN A 240 15.79 12.51 0.19
C GLN A 240 15.88 13.51 -0.97
N GLN A 241 17.08 13.78 -1.50
CA GLN A 241 17.27 14.65 -2.67
C GLN A 241 16.51 14.14 -3.90
N LEU A 242 16.56 12.83 -4.15
CA LEU A 242 15.79 12.22 -5.23
C LEU A 242 14.29 12.47 -5.03
N ALA A 243 13.75 12.19 -3.85
CA ALA A 243 12.35 12.43 -3.52
C ALA A 243 11.96 13.91 -3.70
N ASP A 244 12.80 14.83 -3.22
CA ASP A 244 12.59 16.27 -3.35
C ASP A 244 12.52 16.72 -4.82
N MET A 245 13.47 16.24 -5.64
CA MET A 245 13.51 16.57 -7.05
C MET A 245 12.29 16.00 -7.78
N LEU A 246 11.85 14.81 -7.40
CA LEU A 246 10.66 14.19 -8.00
C LEU A 246 9.36 14.96 -7.68
N GLY A 247 9.33 15.76 -6.61
CA GLY A 247 8.19 16.59 -6.22
C GLY A 247 7.87 17.75 -7.19
N SER A 248 8.86 18.27 -7.92
CA SER A 248 8.67 19.40 -8.86
C SER A 248 8.89 19.00 -10.32
N GLU A 249 8.21 19.67 -11.26
CA GLU A 249 8.39 19.40 -12.70
C GLU A 249 9.84 19.65 -13.15
N ARG A 250 10.44 20.74 -12.64
CA ARG A 250 11.85 21.05 -12.89
C ARG A 250 12.78 19.97 -12.34
N GLY A 251 12.56 19.53 -11.11
CA GLY A 251 13.37 18.48 -10.50
C GLY A 251 13.21 17.14 -11.22
N ARG A 252 11.99 16.77 -11.64
CA ARG A 252 11.72 15.59 -12.47
C ARG A 252 12.49 15.61 -13.78
N SER A 253 12.54 16.77 -14.46
CA SER A 253 13.37 16.95 -15.66
C SER A 253 14.86 16.74 -15.37
N GLN A 254 15.36 17.24 -14.25
CA GLN A 254 16.76 17.07 -13.84
C GLN A 254 17.06 15.60 -13.50
N VAL A 255 16.18 14.93 -12.77
CA VAL A 255 16.30 13.49 -12.48
C VAL A 255 16.27 12.68 -13.78
N SER A 256 15.40 13.03 -14.72
CA SER A 256 15.34 12.39 -16.04
C SER A 256 16.65 12.49 -16.80
N GLU A 257 17.35 13.62 -16.70
CA GLU A 257 18.66 13.81 -17.32
C GLU A 257 19.76 13.08 -16.56
N LEU A 258 19.80 13.21 -15.22
CA LEU A 258 20.78 12.58 -14.35
C LEU A 258 20.73 11.05 -14.47
N LEU A 259 19.56 10.46 -14.24
CA LEU A 259 19.37 9.00 -14.28
C LEU A 259 19.15 8.48 -15.71
N LYS A 260 19.21 9.35 -16.73
CA LYS A 260 18.99 9.03 -18.14
C LYS A 260 17.71 8.25 -18.38
N THR A 261 16.55 8.78 -18.00
CA THR A 261 15.29 8.03 -18.11
C THR A 261 14.68 8.07 -19.52
N LYS A 262 14.01 6.98 -19.94
CA LYS A 262 13.18 6.94 -21.17
C LYS A 262 11.83 6.25 -20.97
N PRO A 263 10.70 6.85 -21.42
CA PRO A 263 10.58 8.25 -21.87
C PRO A 263 11.05 9.23 -20.79
N ARG A 264 11.32 10.48 -21.17
CA ARG A 264 11.75 11.48 -20.21
C ARG A 264 10.70 11.62 -19.11
N PHE A 265 11.17 11.70 -17.87
CA PHE A 265 10.32 11.70 -16.67
C PHE A 265 9.77 13.11 -16.42
N TRP A 266 8.55 13.37 -16.90
CA TRP A 266 7.90 14.68 -16.76
C TRP A 266 6.69 14.65 -15.84
N THR A 267 6.00 13.52 -15.77
CA THR A 267 4.70 13.37 -15.11
C THR A 267 4.85 13.24 -13.60
N ALA A 268 3.94 13.89 -12.86
CA ALA A 268 3.80 13.70 -11.41
C ALA A 268 3.02 12.41 -11.06
N GLU A 269 3.08 11.37 -11.90
CA GLU A 269 2.34 10.14 -11.65
C GLU A 269 3.04 9.31 -10.57
N HIS A 270 2.28 8.89 -9.56
CA HIS A 270 2.79 8.13 -8.40
C HIS A 270 3.44 6.81 -8.79
N ARG A 271 2.81 6.04 -9.68
CA ARG A 271 3.35 4.75 -10.13
C ARG A 271 4.67 4.89 -10.88
N ASN A 272 4.86 5.99 -11.61
CA ASN A 272 6.12 6.29 -12.30
C ASN A 272 7.23 6.64 -11.29
N ILE A 273 6.91 7.39 -10.22
CA ILE A 273 7.87 7.61 -9.11
C ILE A 273 8.22 6.29 -8.45
N GLN A 274 7.22 5.52 -8.03
CA GLN A 274 7.42 4.27 -7.28
C GLN A 274 8.25 3.28 -8.10
N LEU A 275 8.04 3.24 -9.43
CA LEU A 275 8.89 2.48 -10.34
C LEU A 275 10.34 2.97 -10.30
N LEU A 276 10.57 4.27 -10.47
CA LEU A 276 11.94 4.82 -10.47
C LEU A 276 12.64 4.62 -9.12
N THR A 277 11.95 4.86 -8.00
CA THR A 277 12.49 4.71 -6.64
C THR A 277 12.71 3.25 -6.28
N SER A 278 11.84 2.32 -6.72
CA SER A 278 12.07 0.88 -6.52
C SER A 278 13.27 0.36 -7.30
N ILE A 279 13.56 0.91 -8.49
CA ILE A 279 14.80 0.61 -9.23
C ILE A 279 16.01 1.10 -8.43
N GLN A 280 15.96 2.32 -7.88
CA GLN A 280 17.05 2.83 -7.07
C GLN A 280 17.24 2.00 -5.80
N LEU A 281 16.17 1.67 -5.08
CA LEU A 281 16.19 0.78 -3.91
C LEU A 281 16.90 -0.53 -4.24
N ASN A 282 16.52 -1.20 -5.34
CA ASN A 282 17.10 -2.47 -5.76
C ASN A 282 18.61 -2.38 -6.04
N ASN A 283 19.14 -1.22 -6.47
CA ASN A 283 20.58 -1.03 -6.64
C ASN A 283 21.36 -1.21 -5.32
N PHE A 284 20.79 -0.74 -4.21
CA PHE A 284 21.40 -0.85 -2.88
C PHE A 284 21.15 -2.23 -2.25
N ILE A 285 19.91 -2.74 -2.32
CA ILE A 285 19.59 -4.07 -1.77
C ILE A 285 20.44 -5.16 -2.45
N SER A 286 20.59 -5.10 -3.78
CA SER A 286 21.42 -6.05 -4.52
C SER A 286 22.91 -5.98 -4.16
N ALA A 287 23.42 -4.81 -3.75
CA ALA A 287 24.80 -4.65 -3.31
C ALA A 287 25.09 -5.36 -1.98
N VAL A 288 24.09 -5.38 -1.09
CA VAL A 288 24.12 -6.14 0.16
C VAL A 288 23.97 -7.64 -0.14
N GLN A 289 22.97 -8.00 -0.95
CA GLN A 289 22.59 -9.40 -1.19
C GLN A 289 23.69 -10.23 -1.86
N PHE A 290 24.44 -9.69 -2.83
CA PHE A 290 25.36 -10.47 -3.69
C PHE A 290 26.85 -10.16 -3.50
N ARG A 291 27.24 -9.69 -2.31
CA ARG A 291 28.60 -9.31 -1.90
C ARG A 291 29.66 -10.39 -2.20
N ALA A 292 30.18 -10.41 -3.42
CA ALA A 292 31.26 -11.25 -3.93
C ALA A 292 30.97 -12.66 -4.55
N GLY A 293 29.90 -12.83 -5.34
CA GLY A 293 29.61 -14.09 -6.08
C GLY A 293 30.25 -14.25 -7.48
N PRO A 294 30.14 -15.41 -8.15
CA PRO A 294 30.65 -15.65 -9.52
C PRO A 294 29.95 -14.85 -10.61
N TYR A 295 28.93 -14.07 -10.24
CA TYR A 295 28.28 -13.05 -11.05
C TYR A 295 29.18 -11.82 -11.32
N MET A 296 30.43 -11.83 -10.82
CA MET A 296 31.41 -10.74 -10.88
C MET A 296 32.55 -10.95 -11.91
N GLN A 297 32.29 -11.45 -13.12
CA GLN A 297 33.38 -11.73 -14.07
C GLN A 297 33.90 -10.52 -14.88
N ASN A 298 33.30 -9.33 -14.81
CA ASN A 298 33.77 -8.16 -15.57
C ASN A 298 33.83 -6.88 -14.74
N GLY A 299 34.83 -6.76 -13.85
CA GLY A 299 35.53 -5.50 -13.54
C GLY A 299 34.77 -4.23 -13.14
N THR A 300 33.45 -4.23 -12.92
CA THR A 300 32.70 -3.04 -12.51
C THR A 300 32.89 -2.77 -11.02
N SER A 301 33.23 -1.54 -10.68
CA SER A 301 33.78 -1.12 -9.38
C SER A 301 32.74 -0.85 -8.30
N LEU A 302 31.49 -1.35 -8.42
CA LEU A 302 30.36 -1.00 -7.55
C LEU A 302 29.53 -2.20 -7.06
N ASN A 303 30.15 -3.39 -6.96
CA ASN A 303 29.43 -4.66 -6.81
C ASN A 303 29.23 -5.15 -5.35
N ASN A 304 29.68 -4.39 -4.35
CA ASN A 304 29.51 -4.67 -2.93
C ASN A 304 29.24 -3.39 -2.13
N THR A 305 28.93 -3.54 -0.84
CA THR A 305 28.61 -2.41 0.05
C THR A 305 29.79 -1.46 0.22
N GLU A 306 31.02 -1.95 0.31
CA GLU A 306 32.22 -1.10 0.46
C GLU A 306 32.46 -0.21 -0.76
N ALA A 307 32.22 -0.76 -1.94
CA ALA A 307 32.34 -0.05 -3.20
C ALA A 307 31.25 1.03 -3.33
N VAL A 308 30.00 0.69 -2.99
CA VAL A 308 28.90 1.67 -2.91
C VAL A 308 29.29 2.79 -1.94
N CYS A 309 29.79 2.45 -0.75
CA CYS A 309 30.22 3.45 0.23
C CYS A 309 31.41 4.30 -0.23
N THR A 310 32.31 3.74 -1.04
CA THR A 310 33.41 4.53 -1.64
C THR A 310 32.86 5.64 -2.54
N VAL A 311 31.82 5.35 -3.32
CA VAL A 311 31.18 6.36 -4.20
C VAL A 311 30.30 7.32 -3.40
N MET A 312 29.53 6.83 -2.44
CA MET A 312 28.67 7.68 -1.60
C MET A 312 29.46 8.63 -0.70
N ASN A 313 30.68 8.25 -0.30
CA ASN A 313 31.57 9.09 0.53
C ASN A 313 32.56 9.93 -0.29
N ASP A 314 32.48 9.91 -1.63
CA ASP A 314 33.35 10.71 -2.48
C ASP A 314 33.00 12.20 -2.33
N GLN A 315 33.84 12.94 -1.61
CA GLN A 315 33.65 14.38 -1.35
C GLN A 315 33.70 15.26 -2.61
N SER A 316 34.10 14.72 -3.76
CA SER A 316 34.07 15.43 -5.04
C SER A 316 32.70 15.37 -5.74
N LEU A 317 31.79 14.52 -5.28
CA LEU A 317 30.43 14.36 -5.79
C LEU A 317 29.42 14.85 -4.75
N ASP A 318 28.31 15.44 -5.23
CA ASP A 318 27.12 15.53 -4.39
C ASP A 318 26.38 14.18 -4.34
N GLN A 319 25.51 14.01 -3.35
CA GLN A 319 24.86 12.73 -3.07
C GLN A 319 23.96 12.25 -4.22
N ILE A 320 23.26 13.16 -4.91
CA ILE A 320 22.45 12.81 -6.10
C ILE A 320 23.31 12.39 -7.30
N THR A 321 24.49 12.98 -7.49
CA THR A 321 25.46 12.56 -8.52
C THR A 321 26.11 11.23 -8.15
N ALA A 322 26.40 10.99 -6.88
CA ALA A 322 26.85 9.69 -6.40
C ALA A 322 25.80 8.59 -6.70
N LEU A 323 24.51 8.90 -6.48
CA LEU A 323 23.40 8.03 -6.87
C LEU A 323 23.33 7.78 -8.37
N GLN A 324 23.55 8.80 -9.21
CA GLN A 324 23.66 8.66 -10.66
C GLN A 324 24.78 7.69 -11.06
N HIS A 325 25.94 7.76 -10.42
CA HIS A 325 27.06 6.85 -10.69
C HIS A 325 26.70 5.40 -10.36
N ILE A 326 25.99 5.18 -9.24
CA ILE A 326 25.47 3.86 -8.86
C ILE A 326 24.46 3.35 -9.88
N ASN A 327 23.48 4.17 -10.26
CA ASN A 327 22.51 3.84 -11.30
C ASN A 327 23.19 3.52 -12.63
N GLY A 328 24.21 4.28 -13.04
CA GLY A 328 24.98 4.03 -14.25
C GLY A 328 25.71 2.68 -14.23
N ALA A 329 26.32 2.30 -13.10
CA ALA A 329 27.04 1.05 -12.98
C ALA A 329 26.14 -0.18 -12.79
N ARG A 330 24.98 -0.03 -12.14
CA ARG A 330 24.11 -1.16 -11.80
C ARG A 330 22.90 -1.33 -12.70
N VAL A 331 22.37 -0.25 -13.27
CA VAL A 331 21.27 -0.30 -14.24
C VAL A 331 21.85 -0.30 -15.65
N LEU A 332 22.64 0.70 -16.03
CA LEU A 332 23.04 0.87 -17.44
C LEU A 332 24.13 -0.11 -17.92
N GLN A 333 24.94 -0.68 -17.02
CA GLN A 333 25.98 -1.67 -17.35
C GLN A 333 25.58 -3.11 -17.04
N SER A 334 24.34 -3.33 -16.61
CA SER A 334 23.80 -4.65 -16.31
C SER A 334 23.66 -5.49 -17.58
N LYS A 335 24.31 -6.66 -17.62
CA LYS A 335 24.11 -7.65 -18.70
C LYS A 335 22.67 -8.17 -18.79
N TYR A 336 21.85 -7.98 -17.74
CA TYR A 336 20.41 -8.26 -17.71
C TYR A 336 19.60 -7.31 -18.58
N LEU A 337 20.19 -6.17 -18.92
CA LEU A 337 19.59 -5.10 -19.69
C LEU A 337 20.22 -5.01 -21.10
N HIS A 338 20.74 -6.13 -21.61
CA HIS A 338 21.42 -6.19 -22.93
C HIS A 338 20.52 -5.69 -24.09
N ASP A 339 19.20 -5.71 -23.88
CA ASP A 339 18.17 -5.22 -24.81
C ASP A 339 17.55 -3.87 -24.41
N MET A 340 17.95 -3.26 -23.31
CA MET A 340 17.50 -1.90 -22.99
C MET A 340 18.38 -0.86 -23.68
N PRO A 341 17.79 0.20 -24.24
CA PRO A 341 18.57 1.37 -24.65
C PRO A 341 19.31 1.92 -23.42
N GLU A 342 20.39 2.70 -23.58
CA GLU A 342 21.25 3.29 -22.53
C GLU A 342 20.53 4.18 -21.46
N ASN A 343 19.39 3.77 -20.92
CA ASN A 343 18.43 4.58 -20.18
C ASN A 343 17.73 3.79 -19.06
N THR A 344 17.42 4.47 -17.95
CA THR A 344 16.65 3.93 -16.83
C THR A 344 15.13 3.96 -17.13
N PRO A 345 14.39 2.88 -16.91
CA PRO A 345 12.94 2.87 -17.11
C PRO A 345 12.24 3.74 -16.08
N ALA A 346 11.23 4.49 -16.51
CA ALA A 346 10.51 5.41 -15.63
C ALA A 346 9.04 5.59 -16.04
N ASP A 347 8.51 4.66 -16.84
CA ASP A 347 7.14 4.65 -17.34
C ASP A 347 6.48 3.32 -16.95
N TYR A 348 5.52 3.42 -16.05
CA TYR A 348 4.78 2.30 -15.49
C TYR A 348 3.84 1.66 -16.52
N ASP A 349 3.22 2.44 -17.40
CA ASP A 349 2.34 1.89 -18.44
C ASP A 349 3.14 1.11 -19.47
N ALA A 350 4.35 1.58 -19.79
CA ALA A 350 5.29 0.83 -20.62
C ALA A 350 5.70 -0.49 -19.97
N LEU A 351 5.95 -0.49 -18.65
CA LEU A 351 6.21 -1.70 -17.87
C LEU A 351 4.99 -2.64 -17.89
N LEU A 352 3.78 -2.13 -17.68
CA LEU A 352 2.57 -2.93 -17.72
C LEU A 352 2.38 -3.57 -19.09
N LYS A 353 2.62 -2.82 -20.17
CA LYS A 353 2.57 -3.33 -21.54
C LYS A 353 3.63 -4.41 -21.81
N TYR A 354 4.84 -4.25 -21.27
CA TYR A 354 5.89 -5.28 -21.32
C TYR A 354 5.40 -6.56 -20.63
N LEU A 355 4.87 -6.45 -19.42
CA LEU A 355 4.37 -7.60 -18.68
C LEU A 355 3.13 -8.22 -19.31
N LEU A 356 2.30 -7.48 -20.04
CA LEU A 356 1.13 -8.01 -20.74
C LEU A 356 1.48 -8.93 -21.92
N GLN A 357 2.74 -8.97 -22.35
CA GLN A 357 3.19 -9.88 -23.40
C GLN A 357 3.06 -11.34 -22.93
N LYS A 358 2.36 -12.15 -23.72
CA LYS A 358 2.06 -13.54 -23.37
C LYS A 358 2.93 -14.53 -24.11
N ASP A 359 3.55 -14.18 -25.22
CA ASP A 359 4.34 -15.13 -26.00
C ASP A 359 5.70 -15.37 -25.36
N PHE A 360 6.22 -16.59 -25.51
CA PHE A 360 7.59 -16.88 -25.07
C PHE A 360 8.59 -16.22 -26.02
N ASP A 361 9.52 -15.44 -25.49
CA ASP A 361 10.59 -14.81 -26.25
C ASP A 361 11.79 -15.75 -26.48
N GLU A 362 12.62 -15.49 -27.49
CA GLU A 362 13.74 -16.37 -27.88
C GLU A 362 14.85 -16.43 -26.82
N GLU A 363 15.12 -15.31 -26.14
CA GLU A 363 16.15 -15.20 -25.11
C GLU A 363 15.64 -15.60 -23.71
N GLY A 364 14.34 -15.52 -23.48
CA GLY A 364 13.61 -15.96 -22.29
C GLY A 364 13.41 -14.90 -21.22
N TRP A 365 13.83 -13.64 -21.42
CA TRP A 365 13.86 -12.62 -20.37
C TRP A 365 12.49 -12.07 -19.97
N ALA A 366 11.71 -11.60 -20.95
CA ALA A 366 10.34 -11.13 -20.72
C ALA A 366 9.45 -12.24 -20.16
N SER A 367 9.67 -13.45 -20.66
CA SER A 367 9.01 -14.67 -20.17
C SER A 367 9.35 -14.95 -18.70
N VAL A 368 10.62 -14.81 -18.32
CA VAL A 368 11.09 -14.99 -16.93
C VAL A 368 10.48 -13.94 -16.01
N ASP A 369 10.43 -12.67 -16.42
CA ASP A 369 9.88 -11.59 -15.58
C ASP A 369 8.39 -11.76 -15.33
N ARG A 370 7.62 -12.07 -16.38
CA ARG A 370 6.18 -12.34 -16.25
C ARG A 370 5.92 -13.58 -15.40
N ALA A 371 6.67 -14.66 -15.59
CA ALA A 371 6.54 -15.89 -14.81
C ALA A 371 6.93 -15.69 -13.33
N SER A 372 8.02 -14.95 -13.07
CA SER A 372 8.47 -14.58 -11.73
C SER A 372 7.45 -13.70 -11.01
N LEU A 373 6.92 -12.68 -11.69
CA LEU A 373 5.87 -11.83 -11.14
C LEU A 373 4.62 -12.65 -10.80
N TRP A 374 4.21 -13.57 -11.68
CA TRP A 374 3.11 -14.49 -11.40
C TRP A 374 3.32 -15.25 -10.10
N GLN A 375 4.45 -15.93 -9.92
CA GLN A 375 4.73 -16.68 -8.68
C GLN A 375 4.75 -15.79 -7.43
N ARG A 376 5.23 -14.55 -7.56
CA ARG A 376 5.20 -13.58 -6.45
C ARG A 376 3.77 -13.13 -6.13
N CYS A 377 2.93 -12.91 -7.12
CA CYS A 377 1.53 -12.54 -6.93
C CYS A 377 0.66 -13.72 -6.44
N THR A 378 1.03 -14.97 -6.72
CA THR A 378 0.20 -16.14 -6.38
C THR A 378 0.69 -16.96 -5.19
N GLU A 379 1.98 -16.96 -4.85
CA GLU A 379 2.51 -17.92 -3.87
C GLU A 379 3.63 -17.39 -2.98
N ILE A 380 4.48 -16.47 -3.46
CA ILE A 380 5.76 -16.13 -2.81
C ILE A 380 5.78 -14.71 -2.21
N GLY A 381 5.21 -13.71 -2.89
CA GLY A 381 5.35 -12.30 -2.53
C GLY A 381 6.81 -11.82 -2.57
N THR A 382 7.31 -11.43 -1.41
CA THR A 382 8.65 -10.88 -1.12
C THR A 382 8.92 -9.59 -1.87
N PHE A 383 7.94 -8.68 -1.84
CA PHE A 383 8.08 -7.34 -2.41
C PHE A 383 8.84 -6.45 -1.44
N LEU A 384 9.98 -5.91 -1.88
CA LEU A 384 10.80 -4.99 -1.10
C LEU A 384 10.15 -3.61 -1.13
N THR A 385 9.82 -3.12 0.06
CA THR A 385 9.11 -1.87 0.31
C THR A 385 9.89 -1.04 1.32
N THR A 386 9.62 0.26 1.35
CA THR A 386 10.28 1.21 2.26
C THR A 386 9.29 1.90 3.21
N ASP A 387 7.99 1.90 2.88
CA ASP A 387 6.90 2.48 3.68
C ASP A 387 6.66 1.77 5.03
N GLY A 388 7.03 0.48 5.15
CA GLY A 388 6.95 -0.27 6.40
C GLY A 388 8.15 -0.12 7.33
N ALA A 389 9.28 0.43 6.85
CA ALA A 389 10.52 0.55 7.63
C ALA A 389 10.57 1.87 8.42
N ILE A 390 10.90 1.80 9.71
CA ILE A 390 10.97 2.98 10.59
C ILE A 390 12.22 3.80 10.23
N ASN A 391 12.03 5.06 9.82
CA ASN A 391 13.10 6.01 9.48
C ASN A 391 14.11 5.45 8.47
N SER A 392 13.60 4.85 7.38
CA SER A 392 14.49 4.19 6.43
C SER A 392 15.40 5.17 5.71
N ILE A 393 16.69 4.83 5.59
CA ILE A 393 17.63 5.59 4.75
C ILE A 393 17.25 5.61 3.26
N PHE A 394 16.27 4.80 2.85
CA PHE A 394 15.76 4.76 1.48
C PHE A 394 14.48 5.59 1.27
N GLY A 395 14.00 6.30 2.30
CA GLY A 395 12.74 7.06 2.28
C GLY A 395 11.49 6.16 2.34
N SER A 396 10.30 6.69 2.04
CA SER A 396 9.00 5.97 2.12
C SER A 396 8.32 5.72 0.76
N LEU A 397 8.97 6.09 -0.34
CA LEU A 397 8.34 6.15 -1.66
C LEU A 397 8.09 4.79 -2.35
N VAL A 398 8.43 3.65 -1.76
CA VAL A 398 8.14 2.33 -2.35
C VAL A 398 7.16 1.59 -1.45
N SER A 399 5.88 1.67 -1.79
CA SER A 399 4.80 1.02 -1.04
C SER A 399 4.46 -0.36 -1.56
N ILE A 400 3.78 -1.17 -0.74
CA ILE A 400 3.26 -2.46 -1.20
C ILE A 400 2.12 -2.31 -2.23
N ASP A 401 1.39 -1.20 -2.19
CA ASP A 401 0.27 -0.94 -3.12
C ASP A 401 0.78 -0.84 -4.57
N PHE A 402 2.00 -0.32 -4.78
CA PHE A 402 2.70 -0.33 -6.07
C PHE A 402 2.73 -1.74 -6.71
N TYR A 403 3.11 -2.73 -5.91
CA TYR A 403 3.27 -4.10 -6.37
C TYR A 403 1.92 -4.83 -6.48
N ALA A 404 0.95 -4.48 -5.62
CA ALA A 404 -0.43 -4.95 -5.76
C ALA A 404 -1.03 -4.50 -7.11
N ASP A 405 -0.87 -3.22 -7.46
CA ASP A 405 -1.29 -2.68 -8.76
C ASP A 405 -0.59 -3.39 -9.91
N LEU A 406 0.71 -3.70 -9.76
CA LEU A 406 1.48 -4.39 -10.79
C LEU A 406 0.97 -5.82 -11.03
N CYS A 407 0.52 -6.50 -9.96
CA CYS A 407 -0.07 -7.83 -10.04
C CYS A 407 -1.43 -7.85 -10.78
N GLN A 408 -2.11 -6.71 -10.92
CA GLN A 408 -3.37 -6.63 -11.69
C GLN A 408 -3.19 -6.91 -13.18
N VAL A 409 -1.94 -7.00 -13.68
CA VAL A 409 -1.62 -7.51 -15.03
C VAL A 409 -2.15 -8.93 -15.28
N PHE A 410 -2.52 -9.66 -14.22
CA PHE A 410 -3.10 -11.00 -14.29
C PHE A 410 -4.63 -11.01 -14.11
N GLY A 411 -5.24 -9.90 -13.70
CA GLY A 411 -6.67 -9.76 -13.45
C GLY A 411 -6.95 -8.80 -12.29
N GLU A 412 -8.11 -8.15 -12.31
CA GLU A 412 -8.53 -7.21 -11.26
C GLU A 412 -8.67 -7.89 -9.88
N GLU A 413 -8.83 -9.22 -9.85
CA GLU A 413 -8.88 -10.01 -8.62
C GLU A 413 -7.55 -10.07 -7.86
N PHE A 414 -6.43 -9.70 -8.49
CA PHE A 414 -5.09 -9.69 -7.88
C PHE A 414 -4.84 -8.43 -7.04
N ASP A 415 -5.76 -8.13 -6.13
CA ASP A 415 -5.58 -7.06 -5.15
C ASP A 415 -4.63 -7.47 -4.01
N ALA A 416 -4.24 -6.50 -3.18
CA ALA A 416 -3.35 -6.71 -2.04
C ALA A 416 -3.80 -7.84 -1.09
N GLN A 417 -5.12 -7.99 -0.88
CA GLN A 417 -5.66 -8.99 0.03
C GLN A 417 -5.66 -10.39 -0.61
N HIS A 418 -5.94 -10.49 -1.90
CA HIS A 418 -5.82 -11.73 -2.65
C HIS A 418 -4.39 -12.27 -2.55
N ILE A 419 -3.41 -11.43 -2.85
CA ILE A 419 -2.00 -11.80 -2.84
C ILE A 419 -1.54 -12.17 -1.42
N GLU A 420 -1.90 -11.37 -0.40
CA GLU A 420 -1.55 -11.68 0.98
C GLU A 420 -2.12 -13.04 1.44
N ARG A 421 -3.38 -13.33 1.10
CA ARG A 421 -4.00 -14.64 1.39
C ARG A 421 -3.28 -15.77 0.68
N ALA A 422 -2.94 -15.59 -0.59
CA ALA A 422 -2.26 -16.60 -1.38
C ALA A 422 -0.86 -16.91 -0.81
N VAL A 423 -0.10 -15.87 -0.46
CA VAL A 423 1.22 -16.00 0.20
C VAL A 423 1.12 -16.63 1.59
N ALA A 424 0.10 -16.26 2.39
CA ALA A 424 -0.15 -16.86 3.70
C ALA A 424 -0.51 -18.36 3.58
N ALA A 425 -1.29 -18.73 2.56
CA ALA A 425 -1.64 -20.12 2.28
C ALA A 425 -0.41 -20.97 1.97
N THR A 426 0.57 -20.44 1.23
CA THR A 426 1.87 -21.11 1.01
C THR A 426 2.60 -21.38 2.33
N THR A 427 2.67 -20.37 3.21
CA THR A 427 3.32 -20.51 4.53
C THR A 427 2.63 -21.58 5.38
N LEU A 428 1.30 -21.57 5.41
CA LEU A 428 0.52 -22.55 6.18
C LEU A 428 0.73 -23.98 5.64
N LYS A 429 0.72 -24.13 4.31
CA LYS A 429 0.83 -25.43 3.63
C LYS A 429 2.18 -26.10 3.85
N TYR A 430 3.27 -25.34 3.78
CA TYR A 430 4.63 -25.88 3.88
C TYR A 430 5.26 -25.69 5.28
N GLY A 431 4.54 -25.07 6.21
CA GLY A 431 4.92 -24.96 7.63
C GLY A 431 5.77 -23.73 7.99
N GLY A 432 6.21 -22.92 7.02
CA GLY A 432 7.03 -21.75 7.33
C GLY A 432 8.44 -22.10 7.85
N ALA A 433 9.21 -21.09 8.26
CA ALA A 433 10.53 -21.30 8.88
C ALA A 433 10.48 -22.04 10.24
N HIS A 434 9.39 -21.89 11.00
CA HIS A 434 9.26 -22.46 12.34
C HIS A 434 8.59 -23.83 12.38
N MET A 435 7.67 -24.14 11.46
CA MET A 435 6.88 -25.38 11.47
C MET A 435 7.19 -26.30 10.29
N TYR A 436 8.34 -26.12 9.63
CA TYR A 436 8.86 -27.06 8.63
C TYR A 436 8.96 -28.47 9.22
N LYS A 437 8.42 -29.47 8.51
CA LYS A 437 8.28 -30.86 9.00
C LYS A 437 9.22 -31.85 8.29
N GLY A 438 9.99 -31.40 7.31
CA GLY A 438 10.93 -32.26 6.60
C GLY A 438 12.16 -32.62 7.45
N THR A 439 12.82 -33.73 7.12
CA THR A 439 14.00 -34.26 7.80
C THR A 439 15.14 -34.49 6.81
N ASN A 440 16.36 -34.71 7.31
CA ASN A 440 17.58 -34.92 6.52
C ASN A 440 17.87 -33.74 5.58
N VAL A 441 17.99 -32.55 6.16
CA VAL A 441 18.31 -31.34 5.39
C VAL A 441 19.42 -30.55 6.03
N VAL A 442 20.21 -29.88 5.18
CA VAL A 442 21.12 -28.81 5.60
C VAL A 442 20.60 -27.50 5.00
N ILE A 443 20.38 -26.50 5.86
CA ILE A 443 19.92 -25.16 5.52
C ILE A 443 21.06 -24.19 5.82
N ALA A 444 21.70 -23.68 4.76
CA ALA A 444 22.75 -22.68 4.85
C ALA A 444 22.19 -21.28 4.60
N ASN A 445 22.62 -20.29 5.36
CA ASN A 445 22.22 -18.88 5.19
C ASN A 445 23.43 -17.96 5.24
N GLY A 446 23.44 -16.93 4.39
CA GLY A 446 24.37 -15.83 4.50
C GLY A 446 24.00 -14.86 5.63
N GLY A 447 24.91 -14.58 6.55
CA GLY A 447 24.66 -13.65 7.67
C GLY A 447 24.51 -12.19 7.24
N ALA A 448 24.90 -11.83 6.01
CA ALA A 448 24.67 -10.52 5.41
C ALA A 448 23.60 -10.54 4.29
N ASP A 449 22.93 -11.68 4.09
CA ASP A 449 21.86 -11.84 3.10
C ASP A 449 20.52 -11.29 3.64
N PRO A 450 19.92 -10.24 3.04
CA PRO A 450 18.63 -9.72 3.50
C PRO A 450 17.50 -10.75 3.47
N LEU A 451 17.58 -11.76 2.59
CA LEU A 451 16.57 -12.80 2.46
C LEU A 451 16.65 -13.85 3.58
N HIS A 452 17.73 -13.90 4.37
CA HIS A 452 17.82 -14.87 5.46
C HIS A 452 16.74 -14.66 6.54
N VAL A 453 16.19 -13.44 6.65
CA VAL A 453 15.08 -13.09 7.56
C VAL A 453 13.81 -13.90 7.26
N LEU A 454 13.71 -14.46 6.05
CA LEU A 454 12.62 -15.34 5.62
C LEU A 454 12.98 -16.82 5.75
N SER A 455 14.23 -17.16 6.11
CA SER A 455 14.74 -18.52 6.19
C SER A 455 14.63 -19.13 7.59
N LYS A 456 14.95 -20.41 7.70
CA LYS A 456 15.11 -21.14 8.95
C LYS A 456 16.56 -21.04 9.43
N ILE A 457 16.79 -20.26 10.48
CA ILE A 457 18.13 -20.02 11.06
C ILE A 457 18.43 -20.89 12.28
N THR A 458 17.41 -21.50 12.89
CA THR A 458 17.55 -22.40 14.04
C THR A 458 16.64 -23.62 13.91
N SER A 459 17.06 -24.74 14.51
CA SER A 459 16.30 -25.98 14.60
C SER A 459 16.58 -26.69 15.92
N ILE A 460 15.54 -27.32 16.48
CA ILE A 460 15.66 -28.28 17.58
C ILE A 460 15.67 -29.73 17.08
N ASP A 461 15.30 -29.95 15.82
CA ASP A 461 15.38 -31.26 15.18
C ASP A 461 16.80 -31.46 14.66
N PRO A 462 17.55 -32.46 15.16
CA PRO A 462 18.93 -32.71 14.76
C PRO A 462 19.08 -33.19 13.31
N THR A 463 17.98 -33.58 12.65
CA THR A 463 17.96 -33.93 11.22
C THR A 463 17.77 -32.72 10.31
N VAL A 464 17.48 -31.55 10.88
CA VAL A 464 17.36 -30.26 10.20
C VAL A 464 18.51 -29.38 10.65
N VAL A 465 19.63 -29.48 9.93
CA VAL A 465 20.85 -28.76 10.27
C VAL A 465 20.77 -27.35 9.70
N THR A 466 20.82 -26.34 10.57
CA THR A 466 20.82 -24.92 10.15
C THR A 466 22.18 -24.30 10.43
N TYR A 467 22.73 -23.54 9.47
CA TYR A 467 24.01 -22.86 9.65
C TYR A 467 23.98 -21.46 9.04
N VAL A 468 24.33 -20.44 9.82
CA VAL A 468 24.44 -19.04 9.36
C VAL A 468 25.91 -18.70 9.22
N VAL A 469 26.37 -18.51 7.99
CA VAL A 469 27.75 -18.09 7.73
C VAL A 469 27.84 -16.59 7.93
N LYS A 470 28.44 -16.17 9.04
CA LYS A 470 28.60 -14.75 9.38
C LYS A 470 29.30 -13.97 8.26
N ASP A 471 28.75 -12.80 7.94
CA ASP A 471 29.23 -11.89 6.87
C ASP A 471 29.26 -12.51 5.45
N SER A 472 28.64 -13.67 5.24
CA SER A 472 28.44 -14.27 3.91
C SER A 472 27.17 -13.76 3.24
N PHE A 473 27.15 -13.85 1.91
CA PHE A 473 26.13 -13.31 1.03
C PHE A 473 25.12 -14.38 0.57
N HIS A 474 24.11 -13.95 -0.19
CA HIS A 474 23.04 -14.81 -0.68
C HIS A 474 23.60 -15.96 -1.54
N CYS A 475 23.27 -17.18 -1.17
CA CYS A 475 23.74 -18.40 -1.82
C CYS A 475 25.26 -18.60 -1.90
N GLY A 476 26.05 -17.95 -1.02
CA GLY A 476 27.51 -17.99 -1.09
C GLY A 476 28.12 -19.40 -1.01
N ASP A 477 27.48 -20.32 -0.29
CA ASP A 477 27.91 -21.72 -0.13
C ASP A 477 27.79 -22.58 -1.38
N MET A 478 27.08 -22.11 -2.41
CA MET A 478 26.94 -22.85 -3.67
C MET A 478 28.11 -22.64 -4.64
N PHE A 479 29.04 -21.74 -4.31
CA PHE A 479 30.10 -21.28 -5.21
C PHE A 479 31.51 -21.54 -4.67
N PRO A 480 32.54 -21.50 -5.55
CA PRO A 480 33.91 -21.73 -5.14
C PRO A 480 34.38 -20.62 -4.19
N TYR A 481 35.06 -20.98 -3.10
CA TYR A 481 35.56 -20.03 -2.12
C TYR A 481 37.10 -20.05 -2.05
N GLU A 482 37.75 -18.90 -2.09
CA GLU A 482 39.21 -18.79 -1.91
C GLU A 482 39.55 -18.59 -0.43
N PHE A 483 40.08 -19.63 0.22
CA PHE A 483 40.50 -19.61 1.64
C PHE A 483 41.76 -18.77 1.93
N ARG A 484 42.15 -17.84 1.04
CA ARG A 484 43.42 -17.10 1.15
C ARG A 484 43.39 -15.93 2.13
N LYS A 485 42.23 -15.54 2.67
CA LYS A 485 42.09 -14.51 3.71
C LYS A 485 41.43 -15.08 4.96
N LEU A 486 42.04 -14.88 6.12
CA LEU A 486 41.49 -15.18 7.45
C LEU A 486 40.36 -14.20 7.79
N SER A 487 39.17 -14.39 7.20
CA SER A 487 37.95 -13.67 7.58
C SER A 487 36.98 -14.61 8.32
N GLN A 488 36.07 -14.05 9.11
CA GLN A 488 35.06 -14.84 9.83
C GLN A 488 34.15 -15.62 8.85
N ALA A 489 33.87 -15.03 7.68
CA ALA A 489 33.16 -15.70 6.60
C ALA A 489 33.96 -16.91 6.07
N ALA A 490 35.29 -16.80 5.91
CA ALA A 490 36.13 -17.91 5.45
C ALA A 490 36.13 -19.09 6.43
N ILE A 491 36.16 -18.80 7.74
CA ILE A 491 36.08 -19.83 8.79
C ILE A 491 34.72 -20.52 8.74
N GLY A 492 33.63 -19.75 8.73
CA GLY A 492 32.28 -20.31 8.68
C GLY A 492 32.00 -21.11 7.40
N MET A 493 32.51 -20.66 6.25
CA MET A 493 32.42 -21.41 4.98
C MET A 493 33.20 -22.72 5.03
N GLN A 494 34.38 -22.73 5.67
CA GLN A 494 35.17 -23.95 5.84
C GLN A 494 34.45 -24.99 6.70
N GLU A 495 33.84 -24.56 7.81
CA GLU A 495 33.01 -25.43 8.66
C GLU A 495 31.81 -25.97 7.89
N LEU A 496 31.09 -25.10 7.18
CA LEU A 496 29.93 -25.49 6.38
C LEU A 496 30.30 -26.49 5.27
N PHE A 497 31.45 -26.31 4.61
CA PHE A 497 31.95 -27.20 3.56
C PHE A 497 32.44 -28.56 4.10
N GLN A 498 32.61 -28.70 5.41
CA GLN A 498 32.79 -30.00 6.06
C GLN A 498 31.46 -30.59 6.52
N LEU A 499 30.54 -29.75 7.01
CA LEU A 499 29.24 -30.15 7.54
C LEU A 499 28.31 -30.76 6.49
N ILE A 500 28.20 -30.13 5.31
CA ILE A 500 27.35 -30.60 4.21
C ILE A 500 27.74 -32.03 3.76
N PRO A 501 29.00 -32.31 3.36
CA PRO A 501 29.38 -33.65 2.92
C PRO A 501 29.21 -34.72 4.01
N GLN A 502 29.48 -34.40 5.28
CA GLN A 502 29.25 -35.33 6.40
C GLN A 502 27.78 -35.74 6.52
N ASN A 503 26.85 -34.79 6.41
CA ASN A 503 25.43 -35.08 6.43
C ASN A 503 24.99 -35.90 5.20
N ILE A 504 25.51 -35.56 4.03
CA ILE A 504 25.26 -36.33 2.80
C ILE A 504 25.71 -37.79 2.96
N ASP A 505 26.89 -38.04 3.54
CA ASP A 505 27.41 -39.40 3.76
C ASP A 505 26.52 -40.20 4.72
N ASN A 506 25.98 -39.56 5.76
CA ASN A 506 25.02 -40.18 6.67
C ASN A 506 23.73 -40.59 5.93
N TRP A 507 23.19 -39.71 5.07
CA TRP A 507 21.95 -39.99 4.34
C TRP A 507 22.12 -41.09 3.29
N ILE A 508 23.30 -41.20 2.67
CA ILE A 508 23.59 -42.23 1.66
C ILE A 508 23.88 -43.59 2.30
N SER A 509 24.59 -43.63 3.44
CA SER A 509 25.02 -44.87 4.08
C SER A 509 23.93 -45.62 4.84
N GLY A 510 22.81 -44.96 5.18
CA GLY A 510 21.71 -45.57 5.94
C GLY A 510 22.01 -45.81 7.42
N VAL A 511 23.16 -45.33 7.92
CA VAL A 511 23.47 -45.29 9.36
C VAL A 511 22.78 -44.04 9.94
N PRO A 512 21.90 -44.16 10.96
CA PRO A 512 21.29 -43.00 11.59
C PRO A 512 22.36 -42.05 12.11
N SER A 513 22.09 -40.75 11.96
CA SER A 513 22.90 -39.67 12.52
C SER A 513 23.24 -39.96 14.00
N PRO A 514 24.48 -39.70 14.46
CA PRO A 514 24.90 -39.93 15.86
C PRO A 514 24.08 -39.14 16.90
N PHE A 515 23.16 -38.28 16.46
CA PHE A 515 22.21 -37.56 17.32
C PHE A 515 20.90 -38.34 17.58
N HIS A 516 20.83 -39.61 17.19
CA HIS A 516 19.71 -40.50 17.52
C HIS A 516 19.89 -41.10 18.92
N ASN A 517 19.44 -40.39 19.96
CA ASN A 517 19.15 -41.01 21.25
C ASN A 517 17.67 -40.83 21.58
N VAL A 518 16.90 -41.89 21.30
CA VAL A 518 15.53 -42.08 21.74
C VAL A 518 15.58 -42.55 23.19
N ASN A 519 15.26 -41.66 24.12
CA ASN A 519 14.64 -42.00 25.41
C ASN A 519 14.21 -40.71 26.12
N GLN A 520 13.02 -40.22 25.77
CA GLN A 520 12.07 -39.63 26.71
C GLN A 520 10.70 -39.61 26.04
N GLN A 521 9.85 -40.54 26.46
CA GLN A 521 8.41 -40.45 26.26
C GLN A 521 7.89 -39.32 27.15
N GLU A 522 7.64 -38.16 26.56
CA GLU A 522 6.57 -37.28 27.02
C GLU A 522 5.70 -36.95 25.81
N GLN A 523 4.44 -37.33 25.89
CA GLN A 523 3.44 -36.96 24.89
C GLN A 523 3.32 -35.43 24.87
N PRO A 524 3.43 -34.77 23.70
CA PRO A 524 3.04 -33.38 23.60
C PRO A 524 1.53 -33.27 23.88
N PRO A 525 1.05 -32.22 24.57
CA PRO A 525 -0.37 -32.03 24.79
C PRO A 525 -1.06 -31.94 23.42
N LYS A 526 -2.19 -32.63 23.28
CA LYS A 526 -3.10 -32.44 22.15
C LYS A 526 -3.50 -30.97 22.11
N VAL A 527 -2.93 -30.23 21.17
CA VAL A 527 -3.45 -28.92 20.75
C VAL A 527 -4.57 -29.22 19.78
N SER A 528 -5.82 -28.98 20.21
CA SER A 528 -6.97 -28.95 19.32
C SER A 528 -6.83 -27.73 18.39
N GLU A 529 -6.39 -27.97 17.17
CA GLU A 529 -6.59 -27.03 16.07
C GLU A 529 -8.07 -27.13 15.65
N GLU A 530 -8.90 -26.26 16.20
CA GLU A 530 -10.19 -25.92 15.61
C GLU A 530 -10.02 -24.63 14.78
N PRO A 531 -10.38 -24.63 13.50
CA PRO A 531 -10.46 -23.41 12.71
C PRO A 531 -11.63 -22.58 13.23
N LEU A 532 -11.36 -21.37 13.72
CA LEU A 532 -12.37 -20.33 13.97
C LEU A 532 -12.91 -19.81 12.62
N LEU A 533 -13.76 -20.62 12.00
CA LEU A 533 -14.79 -20.18 11.08
C LEU A 533 -16.07 -20.18 11.90
N MET A 534 -16.55 -19.00 12.30
CA MET A 534 -17.93 -18.88 12.77
C MET A 534 -18.83 -19.22 11.59
N GLU A 535 -19.61 -20.29 11.70
CA GLU A 535 -20.69 -20.58 10.76
C GLU A 535 -21.83 -19.57 10.95
N GLU A 536 -22.48 -19.20 9.84
CA GLU A 536 -23.65 -18.33 9.76
C GLU A 536 -24.80 -18.75 10.71
N SER A 537 -24.82 -19.98 11.20
CA SER A 537 -25.83 -20.51 12.10
C SER A 537 -25.68 -20.08 13.57
N GLU A 538 -24.51 -19.66 14.04
CA GLU A 538 -24.34 -19.17 15.43
C GLU A 538 -24.81 -17.72 15.63
N LEU A 539 -25.02 -16.98 14.53
CA LEU A 539 -25.56 -15.60 14.54
C LEU A 539 -27.05 -15.53 14.89
N GLN A 540 -27.79 -16.64 14.82
CA GLN A 540 -29.23 -16.66 15.10
C GLN A 540 -29.60 -17.01 16.55
N GLU A 541 -28.68 -17.53 17.37
CA GLU A 541 -28.97 -17.91 18.76
C GLU A 541 -28.71 -16.82 19.83
N LEU A 542 -28.26 -15.62 19.43
CA LEU A 542 -28.03 -14.47 20.34
C LEU A 542 -29.29 -13.65 20.69
N LEU A 543 -30.48 -14.23 20.54
CA LEU A 543 -31.74 -13.61 20.95
C LEU A 543 -31.89 -13.70 22.48
N HIS A 544 -31.44 -12.66 23.18
CA HIS A 544 -31.80 -12.45 24.58
C HIS A 544 -33.34 -12.41 24.76
N PRO A 545 -33.88 -12.90 25.90
CA PRO A 545 -35.31 -12.80 26.17
C PRO A 545 -35.78 -11.33 26.17
N LEU A 546 -36.76 -11.01 25.32
CA LEU A 546 -37.34 -9.67 25.12
C LEU A 546 -37.82 -8.98 26.41
N GLU A 547 -38.11 -9.75 27.48
CA GLU A 547 -38.56 -9.21 28.77
C GLU A 547 -37.50 -8.39 29.52
N GLY A 548 -36.20 -8.63 29.30
CA GLY A 548 -35.12 -7.88 29.95
C GLY A 548 -34.90 -6.46 29.40
N LEU A 549 -35.27 -6.22 28.14
CA LEU A 549 -34.96 -4.98 27.43
C LEU A 549 -35.84 -3.78 27.85
N LYS A 550 -37.07 -4.04 28.35
CA LYS A 550 -38.00 -2.97 28.75
C LYS A 550 -37.54 -2.17 29.97
N ASN A 551 -36.67 -2.75 30.81
CA ASN A 551 -36.13 -2.10 32.01
C ASN A 551 -34.76 -1.42 31.77
N ALA A 552 -34.30 -1.33 30.51
CA ALA A 552 -32.97 -0.82 30.16
C ALA A 552 -32.91 0.71 30.00
N PHE A 553 -34.04 1.40 29.87
CA PHE A 553 -34.09 2.87 29.77
C PHE A 553 -34.08 3.54 31.15
N LYS A 554 -33.22 4.53 31.33
CA LYS A 554 -33.00 5.25 32.59
C LYS A 554 -32.96 6.76 32.35
N SER A 555 -33.47 7.53 33.30
CA SER A 555 -33.45 9.01 33.27
C SER A 555 -32.15 9.62 33.80
N THR A 556 -31.33 8.86 34.54
CA THR A 556 -30.08 9.34 35.16
C THR A 556 -29.00 8.27 35.12
N LYS A 557 -27.73 8.69 34.95
CA LYS A 557 -26.55 7.82 35.02
C LYS A 557 -26.07 7.68 36.46
N GLN A 558 -25.81 6.47 36.93
CA GLN A 558 -25.09 6.26 38.19
C GLN A 558 -23.60 6.59 37.98
N GLN A 559 -23.09 7.64 38.63
CA GLN A 559 -21.68 8.02 38.57
C GLN A 559 -20.93 7.48 39.79
N ARG A 560 -19.76 6.86 39.56
CA ARG A 560 -18.78 6.54 40.62
C ARG A 560 -17.68 7.62 40.61
N GLN A 561 -17.16 7.99 41.78
CA GLN A 561 -16.04 8.93 41.88
C GLN A 561 -14.79 8.33 41.22
N ARG A 562 -14.21 9.03 40.24
CA ARG A 562 -12.89 8.71 39.66
C ARG A 562 -11.78 9.31 40.50
N ASN A 563 -10.65 8.61 40.60
CA ASN A 563 -9.43 9.13 41.22
C ASN A 563 -8.76 10.18 40.32
N SER A 564 -8.40 11.33 40.89
CA SER A 564 -7.89 12.53 40.21
C SER A 564 -6.41 12.48 39.78
N GLU A 565 -5.71 11.36 39.96
CA GLU A 565 -4.25 11.31 39.75
C GLU A 565 -3.83 11.39 38.26
N ASN A 566 -4.73 11.13 37.31
CA ASN A 566 -4.45 11.12 35.87
C ASN A 566 -5.20 12.21 35.08
N GLU A 567 -5.85 13.18 35.74
CA GLU A 567 -6.51 14.28 35.04
C GLU A 567 -5.50 15.25 34.41
N LEU A 568 -5.86 15.79 33.25
CA LEU A 568 -5.09 16.83 32.59
C LEU A 568 -5.21 18.13 33.38
N THR A 569 -4.10 18.86 33.54
CA THR A 569 -4.18 20.23 34.07
C THR A 569 -4.89 21.15 33.06
N PRO A 570 -5.40 22.32 33.49
CA PRO A 570 -6.00 23.29 32.56
C PRO A 570 -5.07 23.72 31.42
N GLU A 571 -3.76 23.76 31.68
CA GLU A 571 -2.75 24.09 30.68
C GLU A 571 -2.50 22.93 29.72
N GLU A 572 -2.38 21.70 30.23
CA GLU A 572 -2.29 20.49 29.42
C GLU A 572 -3.52 20.32 28.51
N SER A 573 -4.72 20.60 29.03
CA SER A 573 -5.98 20.60 28.28
C SER A 573 -5.98 21.69 27.18
N ARG A 574 -5.46 22.88 27.47
CA ARG A 574 -5.33 23.95 26.45
C ARG A 574 -4.36 23.53 25.33
N ILE A 575 -3.23 22.93 25.66
CA ILE A 575 -2.25 22.43 24.69
C ILE A 575 -2.86 21.33 23.82
N LEU A 576 -3.54 20.35 24.43
CA LEU A 576 -4.14 19.24 23.69
C LEU A 576 -5.20 19.69 22.68
N ARG A 577 -5.94 20.77 22.96
CA ARG A 577 -6.90 21.36 22.00
C ARG A 577 -6.26 21.95 20.75
N ARG A 578 -4.95 22.18 20.74
CA ARG A 578 -4.19 22.66 19.56
C ARG A 578 -3.67 21.51 18.70
N VAL A 579 -3.86 20.25 19.12
CA VAL A 579 -3.40 19.05 18.41
C VAL A 579 -4.58 18.40 17.70
N HIS A 580 -4.43 18.12 16.41
CA HIS A 580 -5.51 17.54 15.59
C HIS A 580 -5.23 16.09 15.19
N LEU A 581 -4.04 15.76 14.68
CA LEU A 581 -3.71 14.41 14.19
C LEU A 581 -4.75 13.88 13.21
N GLY A 582 -5.19 14.73 12.28
CA GLY A 582 -6.25 14.44 11.32
C GLY A 582 -7.68 14.45 11.88
N ARG A 583 -7.88 14.79 13.16
CA ARG A 583 -9.21 15.01 13.79
C ARG A 583 -9.24 16.36 14.55
N PRO A 584 -9.97 17.38 14.07
CA PRO A 584 -10.07 18.65 14.78
C PRO A 584 -10.81 18.50 16.13
N PRO A 585 -10.70 19.47 17.07
CA PRO A 585 -11.24 19.34 18.43
C PRO A 585 -12.74 19.09 18.48
N HIS A 586 -13.47 19.61 17.48
CA HIS A 586 -14.91 19.44 17.34
C HIS A 586 -15.34 18.11 16.68
N GLY A 587 -14.41 17.19 16.38
CA GLY A 587 -14.67 15.94 15.64
C GLY A 587 -14.70 16.13 14.12
N LEU A 588 -14.79 15.03 13.36
CA LEU A 588 -14.87 15.04 11.89
C LEU A 588 -16.26 15.41 11.38
N PHE A 589 -17.30 15.14 12.18
CA PHE A 589 -18.67 15.53 11.87
C PHE A 589 -19.22 16.48 12.94
N PRO A 590 -19.02 17.80 12.81
CA PRO A 590 -19.19 18.66 13.96
C PRO A 590 -20.64 19.14 14.11
N ASP A 591 -20.96 19.51 15.34
CA ASP A 591 -22.35 19.76 15.73
C ASP A 591 -22.95 21.01 15.06
N PRO A 592 -24.28 21.00 14.82
CA PRO A 592 -25.05 22.15 14.37
C PRO A 592 -25.00 23.31 15.37
N ASP A 593 -25.35 24.50 14.90
CA ASP A 593 -25.53 25.65 15.79
C ASP A 593 -26.69 25.37 16.78
N PRO A 594 -26.51 25.65 18.09
CA PRO A 594 -27.52 25.40 19.10
C PRO A 594 -28.74 26.33 18.94
N LEU A 595 -29.94 25.85 19.27
CA LEU A 595 -31.14 26.67 19.34
C LEU A 595 -31.36 27.26 20.75
N PRO A 596 -31.94 28.46 20.86
CA PRO A 596 -32.15 29.13 22.16
C PRO A 596 -33.28 28.53 23.01
N ASP A 597 -34.28 27.85 22.43
CA ASP A 597 -35.45 27.32 23.15
C ASP A 597 -35.61 25.80 22.97
N MET A 598 -35.93 25.09 24.05
CA MET A 598 -36.16 23.62 24.07
C MET A 598 -37.67 23.31 23.91
N PRO A 599 -38.09 22.50 22.92
CA PRO A 599 -39.49 22.11 22.75
C PRO A 599 -39.96 21.14 23.85
N VAL A 600 -41.28 21.11 24.09
CA VAL A 600 -41.92 20.33 25.18
C VAL A 600 -41.80 18.81 25.00
N GLN A 601 -41.57 18.33 23.77
CA GLN A 601 -41.56 16.90 23.36
C GLN A 601 -40.14 16.29 23.28
N TYR A 602 -39.16 16.95 23.91
CA TYR A 602 -37.78 16.49 23.96
C TYR A 602 -37.50 15.59 25.17
N GLU A 603 -36.77 14.51 24.93
CA GLU A 603 -36.28 13.59 25.96
C GLU A 603 -34.77 13.33 25.80
N ALA A 604 -34.04 13.41 26.91
CA ALA A 604 -32.66 12.94 27.01
C ALA A 604 -32.60 11.82 28.05
N GLY A 605 -31.99 10.70 27.69
CA GLY A 605 -31.96 9.52 28.54
C GLY A 605 -30.71 8.68 28.36
N TYR A 606 -30.65 7.61 29.12
CA TYR A 606 -29.62 6.59 29.04
C TYR A 606 -30.24 5.23 28.75
N PHE A 607 -29.54 4.43 27.95
CA PHE A 607 -29.86 3.05 27.63
C PHE A 607 -28.75 2.15 28.15
N THR A 608 -29.10 1.17 28.96
CA THR A 608 -28.14 0.20 29.51
C THR A 608 -27.73 -0.80 28.42
N GLN A 609 -26.45 -0.77 28.04
CA GLN A 609 -25.83 -1.67 27.06
C GLN A 609 -24.88 -2.66 27.72
N PRO A 610 -24.70 -3.87 27.17
CA PRO A 610 -23.56 -4.70 27.53
C PRO A 610 -22.26 -4.05 27.05
N VAL A 611 -21.20 -4.19 27.83
CA VAL A 611 -19.86 -3.74 27.42
C VAL A 611 -19.36 -4.55 26.22
N ASP A 612 -19.68 -5.84 26.18
CA ASP A 612 -19.21 -6.76 25.15
C ASP A 612 -20.35 -7.60 24.57
N HIS A 613 -20.70 -7.33 23.31
CA HIS A 613 -21.74 -8.08 22.58
C HIS A 613 -21.28 -9.48 22.14
N PHE A 614 -19.98 -9.78 22.20
CA PHE A 614 -19.41 -11.02 21.70
C PHE A 614 -19.03 -12.00 22.81
N ASN A 615 -19.31 -11.66 24.07
CA ASN A 615 -19.07 -12.52 25.21
C ASN A 615 -20.22 -12.42 26.22
N ASN A 616 -21.19 -13.33 26.08
CA ASN A 616 -22.36 -13.41 26.97
C ASN A 616 -22.04 -13.73 28.45
N LYS A 617 -20.78 -14.11 28.76
CA LYS A 617 -20.31 -14.31 30.14
C LYS A 617 -19.76 -13.03 30.75
N ASN A 618 -19.58 -11.96 29.97
CA ASN A 618 -19.14 -10.67 30.46
C ASN A 618 -20.29 -10.01 31.24
N PRO A 619 -20.16 -9.78 32.56
CA PRO A 619 -21.25 -9.24 33.37
C PRO A 619 -21.34 -7.71 33.31
N TYR A 620 -20.42 -7.04 32.64
CA TYR A 620 -20.32 -5.58 32.68
C TYR A 620 -21.28 -4.92 31.70
N THR A 621 -21.96 -3.87 32.18
CA THR A 621 -22.86 -3.02 31.40
C THR A 621 -22.48 -1.57 31.56
N PHE A 622 -22.82 -0.73 30.59
CA PHE A 622 -22.63 0.72 30.65
C PHE A 622 -23.88 1.47 30.23
N GLU A 623 -23.96 2.75 30.59
CA GLU A 623 -25.08 3.62 30.23
C GLU A 623 -24.72 4.44 28.98
N GLN A 624 -25.38 4.12 27.87
CA GLN A 624 -25.24 4.83 26.58
C GLN A 624 -26.27 5.95 26.49
N ARG A 625 -25.83 7.18 26.21
CA ARG A 625 -26.70 8.35 26.10
C ARG A 625 -27.46 8.37 24.78
N TYR A 626 -28.73 8.78 24.83
CA TYR A 626 -29.53 9.05 23.64
C TYR A 626 -30.40 10.30 23.82
N PHE A 627 -30.83 10.85 22.69
CA PHE A 627 -31.80 11.94 22.61
C PHE A 627 -32.97 11.50 21.74
N LYS A 628 -34.17 11.96 22.08
CA LYS A 628 -35.41 11.68 21.37
C LYS A 628 -36.21 12.97 21.21
N ASN A 629 -36.78 13.15 20.03
CA ASN A 629 -37.78 14.16 19.74
C ASN A 629 -38.92 13.53 18.92
N ASP A 630 -40.12 13.51 19.48
CA ASP A 630 -41.32 12.95 18.84
C ASP A 630 -42.32 14.01 18.36
N GLN A 631 -41.90 15.27 18.25
CA GLN A 631 -42.81 16.37 17.88
C GLN A 631 -43.49 16.22 16.51
N TRP A 632 -42.85 15.53 15.58
CA TRP A 632 -43.39 15.27 14.24
C TRP A 632 -44.03 13.89 14.10
N ALA A 633 -44.03 13.05 15.14
CA ALA A 633 -44.43 11.65 15.02
C ALA A 633 -45.89 11.48 14.58
N LYS A 634 -46.11 10.75 13.47
CA LYS A 634 -47.43 10.31 13.01
C LYS A 634 -47.64 8.81 13.29
N PRO A 635 -48.89 8.32 13.43
CA PRO A 635 -49.17 6.89 13.51
C PRO A 635 -48.56 6.14 12.32
N ASN A 636 -47.78 5.09 12.59
CA ASN A 636 -47.04 4.31 11.58
C ASN A 636 -45.99 5.12 10.78
N GLY A 637 -45.60 6.30 11.25
CA GLY A 637 -44.51 7.09 10.66
C GLY A 637 -43.15 6.39 10.78
N PRO A 638 -42.17 6.79 9.94
CA PRO A 638 -40.82 6.27 10.02
C PRO A 638 -40.11 6.71 11.31
N ILE A 639 -39.00 6.05 11.62
CA ILE A 639 -38.12 6.45 12.72
C ILE A 639 -36.78 6.85 12.15
N PHE A 640 -36.36 8.09 12.36
CA PHE A 640 -35.06 8.58 11.94
C PHE A 640 -34.07 8.45 13.09
N LEU A 641 -32.95 7.76 12.86
CA LEU A 641 -31.89 7.63 13.85
C LEU A 641 -30.59 8.24 13.33
N MET A 642 -30.12 9.29 14.00
CA MET A 642 -28.78 9.83 13.82
C MET A 642 -27.79 9.02 14.66
N ILE A 643 -26.83 8.36 14.01
CA ILE A 643 -25.79 7.61 14.71
C ILE A 643 -24.67 8.55 15.16
N GLY A 644 -24.23 8.39 16.42
CA GLY A 644 -23.07 9.08 16.96
C GLY A 644 -21.75 8.61 16.36
N GLY A 645 -20.88 9.55 16.01
CA GLY A 645 -19.50 9.29 15.58
C GLY A 645 -18.47 9.50 16.69
N GLU A 646 -17.27 9.91 16.30
CA GLU A 646 -16.06 10.07 17.09
C GLU A 646 -16.01 11.37 17.94
N SER A 647 -17.15 11.77 18.50
CA SER A 647 -17.30 12.94 19.36
C SER A 647 -18.45 12.80 20.35
N GLU A 648 -18.47 13.69 21.35
CA GLU A 648 -19.68 13.89 22.15
C GLU A 648 -20.86 14.23 21.24
N ARG A 649 -22.03 13.64 21.50
CA ARG A 649 -23.26 13.92 20.74
C ARG A 649 -24.03 15.07 21.38
N ASP A 650 -24.32 16.09 20.59
CA ASP A 650 -25.12 17.23 21.01
C ASP A 650 -26.62 17.05 20.74
N SER A 651 -27.47 17.64 21.59
CA SER A 651 -28.93 17.59 21.45
C SER A 651 -29.47 18.36 20.24
N SER A 652 -28.71 19.32 19.69
CA SER A 652 -29.06 20.10 18.49
C SER A 652 -29.40 19.22 17.29
N TRP A 653 -28.85 18.01 17.20
CA TRP A 653 -29.23 17.05 16.16
C TRP A 653 -30.72 16.68 16.21
N VAL A 654 -31.36 16.62 17.38
CA VAL A 654 -32.81 16.33 17.45
C VAL A 654 -33.67 17.58 17.60
N LEU A 655 -33.06 18.76 17.77
CA LEU A 655 -33.76 20.00 18.11
C LEU A 655 -33.72 21.07 17.01
N ASN A 656 -32.64 21.16 16.24
CA ASN A 656 -32.46 22.25 15.29
C ASN A 656 -33.29 22.06 14.01
N GLU A 657 -34.53 22.55 14.00
CA GLU A 657 -35.48 22.42 12.89
C GLU A 657 -34.98 22.97 11.54
N ASN A 658 -33.92 23.79 11.55
CA ASN A 658 -33.30 24.27 10.31
C ASN A 658 -32.46 23.19 9.62
N LEU A 659 -32.09 22.12 10.31
CA LEU A 659 -31.38 20.97 9.73
C LEU A 659 -32.21 20.29 8.65
N THR A 660 -31.55 19.98 7.54
CA THR A 660 -32.23 19.47 6.35
C THR A 660 -33.01 18.18 6.64
N TYR A 661 -32.43 17.24 7.41
CA TYR A 661 -33.12 15.98 7.72
C TYR A 661 -34.24 16.11 8.77
N LEU A 662 -34.22 17.15 9.61
CA LEU A 662 -35.33 17.43 10.53
C LEU A 662 -36.52 18.05 9.78
N LYS A 663 -36.27 18.82 8.71
CA LYS A 663 -37.34 19.23 7.78
C LYS A 663 -37.98 18.02 7.10
N TRP A 664 -37.20 17.00 6.75
CA TRP A 664 -37.75 15.73 6.26
C TRP A 664 -38.51 14.96 7.34
N ALA A 665 -38.06 15.02 8.60
CA ALA A 665 -38.77 14.41 9.72
C ALA A 665 -40.17 15.03 9.90
N ASP A 666 -40.29 16.36 9.79
CA ASP A 666 -41.56 17.08 9.76
C ASP A 666 -42.45 16.64 8.59
N GLU A 667 -41.90 16.69 7.36
CA GLU A 667 -42.62 16.33 6.14
C GLU A 667 -43.20 14.90 6.20
N PHE A 668 -42.39 13.93 6.62
CA PHE A 668 -42.76 12.52 6.63
C PHE A 668 -43.37 12.04 7.95
N GLY A 669 -43.45 12.89 8.97
CA GLY A 669 -44.01 12.59 10.27
C GLY A 669 -43.19 11.57 11.08
N ALA A 670 -41.87 11.74 11.12
CA ALA A 670 -40.94 10.81 11.73
C ALA A 670 -40.78 11.03 13.24
N THR A 671 -40.54 9.95 14.00
CA THR A 671 -39.94 10.05 15.33
C THR A 671 -38.42 10.16 15.16
N VAL A 672 -37.76 11.11 15.82
CA VAL A 672 -36.31 11.32 15.67
C VAL A 672 -35.57 10.88 16.93
N TYR A 673 -34.51 10.10 16.74
CA TYR A 673 -33.55 9.72 17.76
C TYR A 673 -32.13 10.12 17.35
N ALA A 674 -31.29 10.40 18.33
CA ALA A 674 -29.83 10.45 18.18
C ALA A 674 -29.19 9.59 19.27
N LEU A 675 -28.36 8.62 18.87
CA LEU A 675 -27.70 7.69 19.79
C LEU A 675 -26.21 8.00 19.86
N GLU A 676 -25.68 8.27 21.06
CA GLU A 676 -24.26 8.57 21.23
C GLU A 676 -23.38 7.33 21.09
N HIS A 677 -22.18 7.48 20.53
CA HIS A 677 -21.24 6.38 20.35
C HIS A 677 -20.69 5.90 21.70
N ARG A 678 -20.51 4.59 21.88
CA ARG A 678 -19.78 4.04 23.05
C ARG A 678 -18.43 4.74 23.24
N TYR A 679 -17.98 4.92 24.48
CA TYR A 679 -16.76 5.65 24.87
C TYR A 679 -16.79 7.18 24.66
N TYR A 680 -17.54 7.70 23.68
CA TYR A 680 -17.57 9.13 23.41
C TYR A 680 -18.63 9.85 24.25
N GLY A 681 -18.38 11.13 24.54
CA GLY A 681 -19.33 11.95 25.28
C GLY A 681 -19.59 11.46 26.70
N LYS A 682 -20.87 11.28 27.05
CA LYS A 682 -21.31 10.76 28.35
C LYS A 682 -21.53 9.25 28.34
N SER A 683 -21.36 8.60 27.19
CA SER A 683 -21.45 7.15 26.99
C SER A 683 -20.13 6.41 27.30
N ASP A 684 -19.43 6.91 28.31
CA ASP A 684 -18.14 6.42 28.79
C ASP A 684 -18.30 5.14 29.64
N LEU A 685 -17.45 4.13 29.38
CA LEU A 685 -17.43 2.81 29.98
C LEU A 685 -16.56 2.71 31.25
N PHE A 686 -15.78 3.75 31.59
CA PHE A 686 -14.75 3.68 32.65
C PHE A 686 -15.28 3.16 33.99
N ASP A 687 -16.50 3.56 34.36
CA ASP A 687 -17.13 3.20 35.65
C ASP A 687 -17.71 1.78 35.66
N SER A 688 -17.70 1.11 34.49
CA SER A 688 -18.27 -0.24 34.28
C SER A 688 -17.30 -1.35 34.70
N PHE A 689 -16.00 -1.05 34.74
CA PHE A 689 -14.94 -2.03 35.04
C PHE A 689 -14.49 -1.95 36.51
N ASP A 690 -13.82 -3.01 36.97
CA ASP A 690 -13.04 -2.98 38.21
C ASP A 690 -11.93 -1.89 38.09
N PRO A 691 -11.68 -1.09 39.14
CA PRO A 691 -10.59 -0.09 39.16
C PRO A 691 -9.22 -0.60 38.68
N ALA A 692 -8.90 -1.89 38.88
CA ALA A 692 -7.65 -2.48 38.39
C ALA A 692 -7.61 -2.67 36.86
N VAL A 693 -8.76 -2.82 36.21
CA VAL A 693 -8.91 -2.91 34.74
C VAL A 693 -8.98 -1.51 34.13
N SER A 694 -9.71 -0.58 34.75
CA SER A 694 -9.79 0.82 34.30
C SER A 694 -8.45 1.55 34.34
N LYS A 695 -7.49 1.09 35.16
CA LYS A 695 -6.13 1.65 35.27
C LYS A 695 -5.11 1.04 34.29
N LYS A 696 -5.48 0.05 33.47
CA LYS A 696 -4.59 -0.61 32.49
C LYS A 696 -4.92 -0.15 31.06
N ASN A 697 -3.96 -0.27 30.14
CA ASN A 697 -4.13 -0.07 28.67
C ASN A 697 -5.15 -1.03 28.00
N THR A 698 -5.97 -1.73 28.79
CA THR A 698 -7.04 -2.62 28.34
C THR A 698 -8.40 -1.94 28.37
N TYR A 699 -8.52 -0.70 28.87
CA TYR A 699 -9.78 0.04 28.92
C TYR A 699 -10.44 0.21 27.55
N THR A 700 -9.65 0.53 26.52
CA THR A 700 -10.11 0.78 25.14
C THR A 700 -10.39 -0.50 24.34
N THR A 701 -10.21 -1.70 24.92
CA THR A 701 -10.36 -2.98 24.21
C THR A 701 -11.74 -3.18 23.57
N TYR A 702 -12.79 -2.58 24.14
CA TYR A 702 -14.17 -2.69 23.64
C TYR A 702 -14.62 -1.50 22.78
N LEU A 703 -13.68 -0.62 22.42
CA LEU A 703 -13.89 0.43 21.44
C LEU A 703 -13.60 -0.13 20.04
N SER A 704 -14.65 -0.56 19.36
CA SER A 704 -14.61 -0.92 17.94
C SER A 704 -15.93 -0.54 17.26
N SER A 705 -15.85 -0.34 15.95
CA SER A 705 -17.01 -0.08 15.09
C SER A 705 -18.03 -1.22 15.17
N LEU A 706 -17.57 -2.47 15.20
CA LEU A 706 -18.48 -3.62 15.27
C LEU A 706 -19.27 -3.67 16.57
N GLN A 707 -18.61 -3.40 17.70
CA GLN A 707 -19.27 -3.29 19.00
C GLN A 707 -20.31 -2.15 19.00
N MET A 708 -20.02 -1.00 18.36
CA MET A 708 -20.99 0.09 18.19
C MET A 708 -22.18 -0.29 17.30
N LEU A 709 -21.98 -1.02 16.20
CA LEU A 709 -23.08 -1.47 15.35
C LEU A 709 -24.05 -2.40 16.12
N TYR A 710 -23.51 -3.25 17.00
CA TYR A 710 -24.34 -4.08 17.88
C TYR A 710 -25.04 -3.27 18.99
N ASP A 711 -24.45 -2.16 19.47
CA ASP A 711 -25.16 -1.23 20.35
C ASP A 711 -26.40 -0.68 19.66
N VAL A 712 -26.25 -0.19 18.43
CA VAL A 712 -27.37 0.37 17.64
C VAL A 712 -28.45 -0.69 17.42
N ALA A 713 -28.05 -1.92 17.06
CA ALA A 713 -29.00 -3.02 16.87
C ALA A 713 -29.77 -3.36 18.16
N ASN A 714 -29.08 -3.38 19.30
CA ASN A 714 -29.71 -3.64 20.60
C ASN A 714 -30.66 -2.51 21.01
N PHE A 715 -30.27 -1.25 20.75
CA PHE A 715 -31.11 -0.07 21.00
C PHE A 715 -32.40 -0.11 20.16
N ILE A 716 -32.30 -0.40 18.85
CA ILE A 716 -33.46 -0.53 17.96
C ILE A 716 -34.45 -1.58 18.48
N ARG A 717 -33.95 -2.77 18.85
CA ARG A 717 -34.78 -3.85 19.39
C ARG A 717 -35.48 -3.44 20.67
N ALA A 718 -34.81 -2.72 21.56
CA ALA A 718 -35.39 -2.25 22.81
C ALA A 718 -36.50 -1.23 22.58
N VAL A 719 -36.27 -0.25 21.68
CA VAL A 719 -37.28 0.76 21.32
C VAL A 719 -38.50 0.10 20.65
N ASP A 720 -38.29 -0.83 19.72
CA ASP A 720 -39.40 -1.58 19.08
C ASP A 720 -40.19 -2.39 20.11
N ALA A 721 -39.51 -3.01 21.08
CA ALA A 721 -40.14 -3.76 22.16
C ALA A 721 -40.94 -2.87 23.13
N GLU A 722 -40.47 -1.66 23.41
CA GLU A 722 -41.21 -0.66 24.21
C GLU A 722 -42.46 -0.17 23.46
N ARG A 723 -42.33 0.08 22.15
CA ARG A 723 -43.44 0.49 21.28
C ARG A 723 -44.45 -0.63 21.01
N GLY A 724 -44.05 -1.89 21.20
CA GLY A 724 -44.88 -3.07 20.88
C GLY A 724 -45.09 -3.29 19.38
N GLN A 725 -44.27 -2.67 18.53
CA GLN A 725 -44.32 -2.81 17.07
C GLN A 725 -42.96 -2.56 16.45
N HIS A 726 -42.66 -3.23 15.34
CA HIS A 726 -41.45 -2.98 14.55
C HIS A 726 -41.51 -1.62 13.84
N GLY A 727 -40.50 -0.79 14.04
CA GLY A 727 -40.36 0.51 13.38
C GLY A 727 -39.81 0.42 11.97
N LYS A 728 -40.18 1.38 11.10
CA LYS A 728 -39.48 1.60 9.81
C LYS A 728 -38.29 2.53 10.05
N TRP A 729 -37.17 1.94 10.45
CA TRP A 729 -35.96 2.68 10.84
C TRP A 729 -35.14 3.15 9.63
N ILE A 730 -34.85 4.45 9.56
CA ILE A 730 -33.97 5.07 8.56
C ILE A 730 -32.77 5.68 9.29
N MET A 731 -31.57 5.22 8.94
CA MET A 731 -30.32 5.66 9.56
C MET A 731 -29.76 6.89 8.86
N PHE A 732 -29.22 7.81 9.64
CA PHE A 732 -28.47 8.98 9.18
C PHE A 732 -27.12 9.05 9.88
N GLY A 733 -26.10 9.51 9.16
CA GLY A 733 -24.80 9.82 9.73
C GLY A 733 -23.91 10.56 8.75
N GLY A 734 -23.00 11.39 9.29
CA GLY A 734 -21.95 12.07 8.55
C GLY A 734 -20.56 11.53 8.92
N SER A 735 -19.63 11.51 7.97
CA SER A 735 -18.26 11.02 8.17
C SER A 735 -18.23 9.55 8.62
N TYR A 736 -17.42 9.19 9.63
CA TYR A 736 -17.43 7.86 10.26
C TYR A 736 -18.84 7.40 10.70
N ALA A 737 -19.69 8.31 11.21
CA ALA A 737 -21.08 7.96 11.54
C ALA A 737 -21.91 7.63 10.28
N GLY A 738 -21.57 8.24 9.13
CA GLY A 738 -22.13 7.88 7.83
C GLY A 738 -21.73 6.46 7.44
N SER A 739 -20.47 6.08 7.65
CA SER A 739 -20.02 4.70 7.47
C SER A 739 -20.76 3.74 8.39
N LEU A 740 -20.96 4.09 9.67
CA LEU A 740 -21.78 3.28 10.60
C LEU A 740 -23.23 3.13 10.12
N ALA A 741 -23.87 4.20 9.62
CA ALA A 741 -25.24 4.13 9.10
C ALA A 741 -25.35 3.17 7.92
N LEU A 742 -24.38 3.23 7.01
CA LEU A 742 -24.26 2.32 5.88
C LEU A 742 -23.97 0.88 6.35
N TRP A 743 -23.01 0.66 7.24
CA TRP A 743 -22.69 -0.68 7.74
C TRP A 743 -23.84 -1.29 8.55
N MET A 744 -24.64 -0.48 9.26
CA MET A 744 -25.87 -0.93 9.91
C MET A 744 -26.86 -1.51 8.91
N ARG A 745 -27.10 -0.83 7.78
CA ARG A 745 -27.98 -1.34 6.72
C ARG A 745 -27.45 -2.64 6.12
N ARG A 746 -26.13 -2.73 5.93
CA ARG A 746 -25.48 -3.94 5.38
C ARG A 746 -25.55 -5.14 6.33
N LEU A 747 -25.28 -4.95 7.62
CA LEU A 747 -25.19 -6.04 8.59
C LEU A 747 -26.54 -6.40 9.24
N PHE A 748 -27.46 -5.44 9.34
CA PHE A 748 -28.77 -5.62 9.96
C PHE A 748 -29.91 -5.15 9.04
N PRO A 749 -30.01 -5.67 7.80
CA PRO A 749 -31.04 -5.24 6.84
C PRO A 749 -32.47 -5.54 7.31
N ASP A 750 -32.65 -6.48 8.24
CA ASP A 750 -33.95 -6.80 8.85
C ASP A 750 -34.39 -5.76 9.90
N LEU A 751 -33.44 -5.04 10.51
CA LEU A 751 -33.72 -4.00 11.50
C LEU A 751 -33.77 -2.60 10.88
N VAL A 752 -32.91 -2.36 9.89
CA VAL A 752 -32.72 -1.04 9.27
C VAL A 752 -33.34 -1.02 7.90
N TYR A 753 -34.40 -0.24 7.69
CA TYR A 753 -35.11 -0.17 6.42
C TYR A 753 -34.33 0.58 5.33
N GLY A 754 -33.61 1.65 5.69
CA GLY A 754 -32.76 2.39 4.76
C GLY A 754 -31.68 3.22 5.49
N ALA A 755 -30.67 3.67 4.76
CA ALA A 755 -29.58 4.45 5.32
C ALA A 755 -29.11 5.58 4.40
N ILE A 756 -28.76 6.72 4.98
CA ILE A 756 -28.16 7.86 4.29
C ILE A 756 -26.79 8.12 4.95
N GLY A 757 -25.73 7.80 4.22
CA GLY A 757 -24.35 8.00 4.65
C GLY A 757 -23.73 9.19 3.94
N SER A 758 -23.53 10.27 4.69
CA SER A 758 -22.93 11.51 4.20
C SER A 758 -21.42 11.53 4.40
N SER A 759 -20.69 11.85 3.34
CA SER A 759 -19.21 11.85 3.30
C SER A 759 -18.58 10.63 3.97
N ALA A 760 -19.17 9.44 3.76
CA ALA A 760 -18.82 8.22 4.48
C ALA A 760 -17.53 7.57 3.94
N PRO A 761 -16.41 7.53 4.70
CA PRO A 761 -15.23 6.77 4.28
C PRO A 761 -15.51 5.26 4.44
N LEU A 762 -15.68 4.56 3.32
CA LEU A 762 -16.00 3.13 3.29
C LEU A 762 -14.74 2.26 3.23
N GLU A 763 -13.66 2.76 2.65
CA GLU A 763 -12.37 2.07 2.54
C GLU A 763 -11.46 2.44 3.71
N ALA A 764 -11.26 1.52 4.67
CA ALA A 764 -10.17 1.59 5.63
C ALA A 764 -8.81 1.50 4.92
N LYS A 765 -8.07 2.61 4.87
CA LYS A 765 -6.76 2.68 4.18
C LYS A 765 -5.68 3.04 5.18
N LEU A 766 -4.64 2.21 5.29
CA LEU A 766 -3.54 2.44 6.23
C LEU A 766 -2.84 3.78 5.96
N ASP A 767 -2.28 3.89 4.76
CA ASP A 767 -1.58 5.07 4.28
C ASP A 767 -2.51 5.88 3.37
N PHE A 768 -3.04 6.99 3.88
CA PHE A 768 -4.08 7.78 3.22
C PHE A 768 -3.55 9.08 2.64
N TYR A 769 -2.55 8.97 1.77
CA TYR A 769 -1.98 10.11 1.05
C TYR A 769 -2.93 10.80 0.05
N ASP A 770 -3.98 10.11 -0.44
CA ASP A 770 -4.94 10.69 -1.38
C ASP A 770 -5.70 11.87 -0.76
N TYR A 771 -5.80 11.89 0.58
CA TYR A 771 -6.38 12.98 1.34
C TYR A 771 -5.75 14.31 0.93
N TYR A 772 -4.41 14.41 0.97
CA TYR A 772 -3.73 15.64 0.61
C TYR A 772 -3.70 15.93 -0.89
N GLN A 773 -3.89 14.92 -1.75
CA GLN A 773 -4.09 15.14 -3.18
C GLN A 773 -5.43 15.85 -3.45
N VAL A 774 -6.49 15.47 -2.73
CA VAL A 774 -7.77 16.17 -2.83
C VAL A 774 -7.66 17.57 -2.21
N VAL A 775 -6.97 17.74 -1.08
CA VAL A 775 -6.67 19.06 -0.50
C VAL A 775 -6.00 19.96 -1.52
N GLU A 776 -4.91 19.50 -2.15
CA GLU A 776 -4.22 20.26 -3.19
C GLU A 776 -5.12 20.61 -4.37
N LYS A 777 -5.87 19.63 -4.88
CA LYS A 777 -6.79 19.83 -6.00
C LYS A 777 -7.84 20.90 -5.68
N SER A 778 -8.40 20.87 -4.48
CA SER A 778 -9.37 21.86 -4.00
C SER A 778 -8.76 23.27 -3.95
N ILE A 779 -7.53 23.40 -3.43
CA ILE A 779 -6.82 24.69 -3.35
C ILE A 779 -6.52 25.23 -4.76
N ARG A 780 -5.96 24.40 -5.64
CA ARG A 780 -5.65 24.77 -7.03
C ARG A 780 -6.88 25.19 -7.82
N SER A 781 -8.01 24.50 -7.60
CA SER A 781 -9.28 24.85 -8.24
C SER A 781 -9.78 26.25 -7.87
N HIS A 782 -9.35 26.78 -6.71
CA HIS A 782 -9.67 28.12 -6.25
C HIS A 782 -8.61 29.15 -6.69
N SER A 783 -7.32 28.85 -6.51
CA SER A 783 -6.22 29.74 -6.86
C SER A 783 -4.89 28.99 -7.00
N GLU A 784 -4.31 29.01 -8.21
CA GLU A 784 -2.96 28.49 -8.45
C GLU A 784 -1.89 29.28 -7.67
N ASP A 785 -1.98 30.61 -7.61
CA ASP A 785 -1.03 31.45 -6.86
C ASP A 785 -1.02 31.10 -5.36
N CYS A 786 -2.18 30.80 -4.80
CA CYS A 786 -2.31 30.31 -3.43
C CYS A 786 -1.61 28.98 -3.24
N ALA A 787 -1.85 28.02 -4.15
CA ALA A 787 -1.19 26.72 -4.13
C ALA A 787 0.34 26.86 -4.24
N TYR A 788 0.84 27.70 -5.16
CA TYR A 788 2.28 27.96 -5.29
C TYR A 788 2.89 28.59 -4.04
N ALA A 789 2.20 29.54 -3.40
CA ALA A 789 2.66 30.13 -2.15
C ALA A 789 2.71 29.09 -1.01
N ILE A 790 1.75 28.16 -0.95
CA ILE A 790 1.79 27.07 0.03
C ILE A 790 2.99 26.16 -0.24
N ALA A 791 3.17 25.70 -1.48
CA ALA A 791 4.29 24.84 -1.86
C ALA A 791 5.65 25.50 -1.57
N GLU A 792 5.84 26.76 -1.98
CA GLU A 792 7.08 27.51 -1.72
C GLU A 792 7.35 27.67 -0.21
N GLY A 793 6.30 27.92 0.58
CA GLY A 793 6.44 28.05 2.03
C GLY A 793 6.82 26.73 2.71
N PHE A 794 6.21 25.61 2.32
CA PHE A 794 6.58 24.29 2.85
C PHE A 794 7.97 23.84 2.40
N ASP A 795 8.41 24.20 1.19
CA ASP A 795 9.79 24.00 0.76
C ASP A 795 10.80 24.79 1.60
N ASP A 796 10.51 26.06 1.95
CA ASP A 796 11.37 26.85 2.85
C ASP A 796 11.42 26.22 4.26
N ILE A 797 10.28 25.74 4.78
CA ILE A 797 10.23 25.00 6.06
C ILE A 797 11.10 23.75 5.99
N ARG A 798 10.97 22.95 4.94
CA ARG A 798 11.75 21.73 4.71
C ARG A 798 13.25 21.99 4.75
N GLN A 799 13.72 23.00 4.01
CA GLN A 799 15.13 23.37 3.99
C GLN A 799 15.65 23.80 5.36
N ARG A 800 14.81 24.49 6.14
CA ARG A 800 15.16 24.92 7.50
C ARG A 800 15.24 23.79 8.50
N LEU A 801 14.42 22.75 8.36
CA LEU A 801 14.43 21.57 9.24
C LEU A 801 15.78 20.81 9.21
N LEU A 802 16.52 20.92 8.10
CA LEU A 802 17.80 20.23 7.89
C LEU A 802 18.94 20.76 8.74
N THR A 803 18.89 22.01 9.23
CA THR A 803 20.01 22.64 9.93
C THR A 803 19.58 23.21 11.29
N GLU A 804 20.48 23.20 12.28
CA GLU A 804 20.22 23.80 13.60
C GLU A 804 19.82 25.27 13.50
N LYS A 805 20.56 26.05 12.71
CA LYS A 805 20.25 27.47 12.46
C LYS A 805 18.89 27.66 11.79
N GLY A 806 18.54 26.78 10.85
CA GLY A 806 17.22 26.80 10.20
C GLY A 806 16.10 26.51 11.20
N ARG A 807 16.29 25.52 12.08
CA ARG A 807 15.34 25.19 13.16
C ARG A 807 15.16 26.34 14.16
N ALA A 808 16.24 27.02 14.54
CA ALA A 808 16.15 28.23 15.36
C ALA A 808 15.34 29.34 14.67
N GLN A 809 15.44 29.48 13.34
CA GLN A 809 14.60 30.41 12.59
C GLN A 809 13.12 29.99 12.58
N LEU A 810 12.82 28.68 12.55
CA LEU A 810 11.45 28.19 12.68
C LEU A 810 10.86 28.49 14.06
N THR A 811 11.67 28.39 15.13
CA THR A 811 11.29 28.83 16.48
C THR A 811 10.77 30.26 16.49
N GLU A 812 11.50 31.19 15.87
CA GLU A 812 11.10 32.61 15.80
C GLU A 812 9.85 32.84 14.93
N ILE A 813 9.74 32.13 13.80
CA ILE A 813 8.63 32.33 12.85
C ILE A 813 7.31 31.77 13.40
N PHE A 814 7.36 30.59 14.02
CA PHE A 814 6.17 29.86 14.47
C PHE A 814 5.93 29.93 15.99
N LYS A 815 6.83 30.61 16.73
CA LYS A 815 6.82 30.69 18.21
C LYS A 815 6.76 29.30 18.84
N LEU A 816 7.71 28.44 18.47
CA LEU A 816 7.75 27.04 18.93
C LEU A 816 7.93 26.95 20.45
N ASN A 817 7.22 26.01 21.08
CA ASN A 817 7.32 25.69 22.50
C ASN A 817 7.28 24.16 22.72
N PRO A 818 8.42 23.53 23.08
CA PRO A 818 9.70 24.16 23.41
C PRO A 818 10.44 24.74 22.17
N PRO A 819 11.29 25.75 22.37
CA PRO A 819 12.11 26.30 21.29
C PRO A 819 13.10 25.25 20.78
N TRP A 820 13.36 25.23 19.47
CA TRP A 820 14.47 24.46 18.88
C TRP A 820 15.72 25.35 18.80
N ASP A 821 16.55 25.27 19.83
CA ASP A 821 17.84 25.98 19.94
C ASP A 821 19.05 25.04 19.83
N ASP A 822 20.27 25.55 20.08
CA ASP A 822 21.55 24.82 19.98
C ASP A 822 21.78 23.81 21.12
N VAL A 823 20.90 23.77 22.11
CA VAL A 823 20.95 22.79 23.23
C VAL A 823 19.77 21.81 23.21
N SER A 824 18.85 21.96 22.26
CA SER A 824 17.66 21.11 22.14
C SER A 824 17.96 19.84 21.32
N ASP A 825 17.69 18.68 21.91
CA ASP A 825 17.63 17.41 21.18
C ASP A 825 16.36 17.39 20.32
N VAL A 826 16.49 17.65 19.01
CA VAL A 826 15.35 17.63 18.06
C VAL A 826 15.41 16.35 17.23
N PHE A 827 14.49 15.42 17.49
CA PHE A 827 14.41 14.17 16.74
C PHE A 827 13.56 14.35 15.47
N GLU A 828 13.72 13.45 14.50
CA GLU A 828 12.89 13.46 13.28
C GLU A 828 11.40 13.39 13.59
N ILE A 829 11.02 12.66 14.64
CA ILE A 829 9.61 12.54 15.06
C ILE A 829 9.04 13.87 15.58
N ASP A 830 9.86 14.75 16.18
CA ASP A 830 9.43 16.10 16.60
C ASP A 830 9.20 17.00 15.38
N LYS A 831 10.05 16.86 14.36
CA LYS A 831 9.89 17.57 13.08
C LYS A 831 8.61 17.14 12.37
N GLN A 832 8.36 15.83 12.31
CA GLN A 832 7.14 15.26 11.73
C GLN A 832 5.90 15.72 12.52
N PHE A 833 5.97 15.76 13.85
CA PHE A 833 4.87 16.28 14.67
C PHE A 833 4.59 17.77 14.39
N PHE A 834 5.64 18.60 14.35
CA PHE A 834 5.53 20.01 13.96
C PHE A 834 4.86 20.17 12.59
N ILE A 835 5.27 19.37 11.60
CA ILE A 835 4.67 19.38 10.27
C ILE A 835 3.21 18.96 10.31
N SER A 836 2.86 17.90 11.07
CA SER A 836 1.48 17.42 11.23
C SER A 836 0.55 18.53 11.69
N ASN A 837 0.97 19.34 12.66
CA ASN A 837 0.19 20.46 13.15
C ASN A 837 -0.03 21.54 12.08
N LEU A 838 0.95 21.80 11.21
CA LEU A 838 0.81 22.79 10.14
C LEU A 838 -0.14 22.31 9.04
N VAL A 839 0.07 21.09 8.52
CA VAL A 839 -0.72 20.57 7.40
C VAL A 839 -2.20 20.37 7.79
N ASP A 840 -2.47 20.01 9.05
CA ASP A 840 -3.82 19.86 9.59
C ASP A 840 -4.64 21.16 9.53
N MET A 841 -3.99 22.35 9.57
CA MET A 841 -4.68 23.63 9.42
C MET A 841 -5.22 23.85 8.01
N PHE A 842 -4.42 23.50 7.00
CA PHE A 842 -4.83 23.59 5.59
C PHE A 842 -5.88 22.53 5.26
N ALA A 843 -5.68 21.30 5.74
CA ALA A 843 -6.64 20.22 5.63
C ALA A 843 -8.01 20.63 6.17
N SER A 844 -8.05 21.19 7.39
CA SER A 844 -9.30 21.58 8.04
C SER A 844 -10.02 22.71 7.29
N ALA A 845 -9.29 23.72 6.82
CA ALA A 845 -9.87 24.80 6.01
C ALA A 845 -10.48 24.30 4.69
N VAL A 846 -9.87 23.28 4.05
CA VAL A 846 -10.46 22.65 2.87
C VAL A 846 -11.66 21.78 3.23
N GLN A 847 -11.51 20.90 4.22
CA GLN A 847 -12.54 19.92 4.61
C GLN A 847 -13.86 20.57 4.99
N TYR A 848 -13.86 21.77 5.57
CA TYR A 848 -15.08 22.48 5.99
C TYR A 848 -15.33 23.78 5.21
N SER A 849 -14.68 23.97 4.06
CA SER A 849 -14.77 25.22 3.31
C SER A 849 -16.20 25.54 2.88
N GLY A 850 -16.79 26.58 3.47
CA GLY A 850 -18.15 27.04 3.12
C GLY A 850 -19.26 26.22 3.75
N ASP A 851 -18.97 25.40 4.77
CA ASP A 851 -19.98 24.70 5.56
C ASP A 851 -21.00 25.68 6.17
N ASN A 852 -22.28 25.28 6.19
CA ASN A 852 -23.37 26.16 6.64
C ASN A 852 -23.54 26.28 8.16
N ARG A 853 -22.47 26.13 8.95
CA ARG A 853 -22.49 26.19 10.42
C ARG A 853 -21.29 26.92 11.01
N GLY A 854 -21.43 27.41 12.25
CA GLY A 854 -20.33 27.94 13.05
C GLY A 854 -19.47 28.98 12.33
N HIS A 855 -18.15 28.91 12.55
CA HIS A 855 -17.18 29.83 11.95
C HIS A 855 -17.02 29.66 10.43
N TYR A 856 -17.16 28.42 9.93
CA TYR A 856 -17.01 28.07 8.51
C TYR A 856 -18.09 28.65 7.61
N ALA A 857 -19.21 29.04 8.23
CA ALA A 857 -20.29 29.78 7.60
C ALA A 857 -19.87 31.06 6.90
N HIS A 858 -18.86 31.74 7.44
CA HIS A 858 -18.55 33.14 7.15
C HIS A 858 -17.05 33.39 6.97
N GLY A 859 -16.20 32.36 7.12
CA GLY A 859 -14.75 32.47 6.97
C GLY A 859 -14.04 31.13 7.18
N TYR A 860 -12.73 31.16 7.42
CA TYR A 860 -11.90 29.99 7.78
C TYR A 860 -11.83 28.85 6.75
N GLY A 861 -12.42 29.04 5.57
CA GLY A 861 -12.31 28.14 4.43
C GLY A 861 -11.19 28.53 3.45
N ILE A 862 -11.22 27.91 2.27
CA ILE A 862 -10.25 28.16 1.18
C ILE A 862 -10.11 29.66 0.83
N PRO A 863 -11.18 30.47 0.75
CA PRO A 863 -11.05 31.88 0.40
C PRO A 863 -10.17 32.69 1.37
N ASP A 864 -10.32 32.46 2.68
CA ASP A 864 -9.52 33.17 3.70
C ASP A 864 -8.08 32.69 3.75
N MET A 865 -7.89 31.38 3.65
CA MET A 865 -6.57 30.77 3.50
C MET A 865 -5.83 31.41 2.31
N CYS A 866 -6.45 31.46 1.13
CA CYS A 866 -5.80 32.02 -0.06
C CYS A 866 -5.58 33.53 0.00
N ARG A 867 -6.46 34.28 0.66
CA ARG A 867 -6.24 35.70 0.97
C ARG A 867 -5.04 35.92 1.89
N ILE A 868 -4.82 35.03 2.86
CA ILE A 868 -3.67 35.11 3.78
C ILE A 868 -2.37 34.71 3.06
N MET A 869 -2.42 33.63 2.27
CA MET A 869 -1.27 33.10 1.54
C MET A 869 -0.76 34.05 0.47
N THR A 870 -1.65 34.70 -0.28
CA THR A 870 -1.28 35.60 -1.39
C THR A 870 -1.13 37.08 -0.98
N LYS A 871 -1.02 37.36 0.32
CA LYS A 871 -0.87 38.74 0.83
C LYS A 871 0.44 39.38 0.32
N THR A 872 0.31 40.44 -0.47
CA THR A 872 1.44 41.16 -1.05
C THR A 872 2.43 41.65 0.01
N GLY A 873 3.73 41.46 -0.25
CA GLY A 873 4.82 41.91 0.63
C GLY A 873 5.12 40.98 1.81
N ARG A 874 4.38 39.88 1.99
CA ARG A 874 4.66 38.84 2.99
C ARG A 874 5.33 37.65 2.30
N LYS A 875 6.38 37.10 2.92
CA LYS A 875 7.01 35.87 2.43
C LYS A 875 6.09 34.66 2.64
N PRO A 876 6.10 33.66 1.75
CA PRO A 876 5.22 32.50 1.86
C PRO A 876 5.29 31.77 3.21
N ILE A 877 6.49 31.51 3.75
CA ILE A 877 6.65 30.90 5.09
C ILE A 877 6.00 31.72 6.21
N SER A 878 6.08 33.05 6.14
CA SER A 878 5.42 33.94 7.10
C SER A 878 3.91 33.99 6.91
N SER A 879 3.41 33.73 5.69
CA SER A 879 1.98 33.55 5.44
C SER A 879 1.47 32.24 6.03
N ILE A 880 2.25 31.15 5.95
CA ILE A 880 1.92 29.88 6.63
C ILE A 880 1.82 30.09 8.14
N ALA A 881 2.79 30.78 8.75
CA ALA A 881 2.74 31.10 10.17
C ALA A 881 1.48 31.91 10.53
N ALA A 882 1.18 32.97 9.77
CA ALA A 882 -0.01 33.78 9.99
C ALA A 882 -1.32 32.99 9.81
N PHE A 883 -1.35 32.02 8.89
CA PHE A 883 -2.51 31.16 8.70
C PHE A 883 -2.67 30.15 9.85
N ASN A 884 -1.55 29.60 10.34
CA ASN A 884 -1.53 28.75 11.53
C ASN A 884 -2.07 29.50 12.77
N GLU A 885 -1.63 30.75 12.99
CA GLU A 885 -2.17 31.58 14.07
C GLU A 885 -3.68 31.82 13.91
N TYR A 886 -4.12 32.13 12.68
CA TYR A 886 -5.53 32.38 12.36
C TYR A 886 -6.43 31.18 12.65
N MET A 887 -6.02 29.98 12.23
CA MET A 887 -6.77 28.74 12.48
C MET A 887 -6.70 28.31 13.95
N THR A 888 -5.53 28.42 14.60
CA THR A 888 -5.37 28.06 16.01
C THR A 888 -6.30 28.86 16.92
N ASN A 889 -6.38 30.18 16.72
CA ASN A 889 -7.25 31.05 17.51
C ASN A 889 -8.74 30.68 17.37
N MET A 890 -9.16 30.20 16.20
CA MET A 890 -10.52 29.68 16.02
C MET A 890 -10.76 28.42 16.84
N PHE A 891 -9.84 27.45 16.82
CA PHE A 891 -10.02 26.18 17.52
C PHE A 891 -9.95 26.33 19.04
N THR A 892 -9.11 27.22 19.55
CA THR A 892 -8.97 27.44 20.99
C THR A 892 -9.98 28.45 21.53
N GLY A 893 -10.53 29.33 20.69
CA GLY A 893 -11.31 30.48 21.11
C GLY A 893 -10.47 31.60 21.75
N ASP A 894 -9.15 31.52 21.62
CA ASP A 894 -8.22 32.51 22.16
C ASP A 894 -8.21 33.77 21.29
N THR A 895 -8.03 34.95 21.91
CA THR A 895 -7.92 36.23 21.19
C THR A 895 -6.52 36.48 20.62
N GLU A 896 -5.50 35.82 21.17
CA GLU A 896 -4.10 35.98 20.78
C GLU A 896 -3.40 34.62 20.70
N PHE A 897 -2.52 34.47 19.69
CA PHE A 897 -1.73 33.27 19.51
C PHE A 897 -0.47 33.32 20.39
N GLU A 898 -0.40 32.39 21.33
CA GLU A 898 0.68 32.29 22.31
C GLU A 898 1.93 31.61 21.74
N SER A 899 1.83 30.32 21.41
CA SER A 899 2.93 29.50 20.91
C SER A 899 2.41 28.24 20.22
N MET A 900 3.26 27.66 19.37
CA MET A 900 3.02 26.39 18.71
C MET A 900 3.66 25.26 19.49
N PHE A 901 2.85 24.26 19.87
CA PHE A 901 3.33 23.07 20.57
C PHE A 901 3.97 22.07 19.59
N ASN A 902 5.18 21.61 19.91
CA ASN A 902 6.01 20.80 18.99
C ASN A 902 6.85 19.70 19.69
N SER A 903 6.54 19.34 20.94
CA SER A 903 7.20 18.24 21.66
C SER A 903 6.45 16.93 21.47
N TYR A 904 7.03 15.97 20.74
CA TYR A 904 6.41 14.65 20.54
C TYR A 904 6.34 13.84 21.85
N ASP A 905 7.34 14.01 22.71
CA ASP A 905 7.41 13.35 24.01
C ASP A 905 6.34 13.86 24.99
N ASP A 906 5.97 15.13 24.90
CA ASP A 906 4.80 15.63 25.61
C ASP A 906 3.49 15.19 24.95
N LEU A 907 3.44 15.14 23.61
CA LEU A 907 2.26 14.66 22.89
C LEU A 907 1.87 13.25 23.35
N LYS A 908 2.80 12.29 23.33
CA LYS A 908 2.51 10.89 23.74
C LYS A 908 2.00 10.84 25.18
N ARG A 909 2.57 11.67 26.07
CA ARG A 909 2.20 11.75 27.48
C ARG A 909 0.80 12.35 27.66
N LEU A 910 0.49 13.41 26.91
CA LEU A 910 -0.82 14.07 26.93
C LEU A 910 -1.90 13.14 26.39
N LEU A 911 -1.67 12.47 25.26
CA LEU A 911 -2.61 11.48 24.71
C LEU A 911 -2.84 10.32 25.67
N TYR A 912 -1.78 9.81 26.30
CA TYR A 912 -1.87 8.77 27.31
C TYR A 912 -2.72 9.21 28.52
N LYS A 913 -2.58 10.45 28.99
CA LYS A 913 -3.44 10.97 30.07
C LYS A 913 -4.89 11.17 29.61
N ALA A 914 -5.06 11.74 28.41
CA ALA A 914 -6.36 12.11 27.85
C ALA A 914 -7.32 10.92 27.74
N GLN A 915 -6.81 9.70 27.50
CA GLN A 915 -7.64 8.48 27.45
C GLN A 915 -8.44 8.23 28.74
N PHE A 916 -8.00 8.80 29.87
CA PHE A 916 -8.62 8.66 31.19
C PHE A 916 -9.34 9.93 31.66
N SER A 917 -9.40 10.98 30.84
CA SER A 917 -9.99 12.26 31.24
C SER A 917 -11.50 12.13 31.53
N THR A 918 -11.95 12.87 32.54
CA THR A 918 -13.38 13.05 32.86
C THR A 918 -14.08 14.01 31.91
N ASN A 919 -13.32 14.83 31.18
CA ASN A 919 -13.81 15.70 30.14
C ASN A 919 -13.87 14.94 28.79
N PRO A 920 -15.06 14.67 28.26
CA PRO A 920 -15.19 13.88 27.03
C PRO A 920 -14.50 14.49 25.81
N LYS A 921 -14.38 15.82 25.78
CA LYS A 921 -13.72 16.53 24.67
C LYS A 921 -12.22 16.29 24.63
N GLU A 922 -11.59 16.05 25.79
CA GLU A 922 -10.16 15.76 25.88
C GLU A 922 -9.87 14.31 25.47
N ALA A 923 -10.72 13.36 25.89
CA ALA A 923 -10.53 11.94 25.58
C ALA A 923 -10.77 11.60 24.10
N ALA A 924 -11.67 12.33 23.42
CA ALA A 924 -12.14 11.97 22.08
C ALA A 924 -11.03 11.84 21.02
N GLY A 925 -10.00 12.69 21.09
CA GLY A 925 -8.84 12.61 20.19
C GLY A 925 -8.07 11.31 20.34
N THR A 926 -7.73 10.91 21.57
CA THR A 926 -7.04 9.64 21.85
C THR A 926 -7.91 8.43 21.53
N LEU A 927 -9.22 8.49 21.80
CA LEU A 927 -10.15 7.40 21.46
C LEU A 927 -10.26 7.21 19.94
N TRP A 928 -10.26 8.30 19.17
CA TRP A 928 -10.21 8.20 17.72
C TRP A 928 -8.87 7.63 17.21
N LEU A 929 -7.76 8.08 17.80
CA LEU A 929 -6.45 7.51 17.51
C LEU A 929 -6.43 5.99 17.77
N TRP A 930 -7.09 5.52 18.84
CA TRP A 930 -7.22 4.08 19.07
C TRP A 930 -7.93 3.36 17.91
N GLN A 931 -9.05 3.89 17.41
CA GLN A 931 -9.77 3.29 16.29
C GLN A 931 -8.95 3.30 14.99
N THR A 932 -8.19 4.36 14.72
CA THR A 932 -7.30 4.37 13.54
C THR A 932 -6.16 3.38 13.69
N CYS A 933 -5.58 3.23 14.89
CA CYS A 933 -4.56 2.21 15.20
C CYS A 933 -5.07 0.76 15.13
N THR A 934 -6.36 0.52 15.39
CA THR A 934 -6.90 -0.84 15.56
C THR A 934 -7.86 -1.30 14.46
N GLU A 935 -8.37 -0.39 13.63
CA GLU A 935 -9.34 -0.72 12.57
C GLU A 935 -9.08 0.02 11.26
N PHE A 936 -8.77 1.32 11.26
CA PHE A 936 -8.97 2.10 10.04
C PHE A 936 -7.74 2.58 9.29
N GLY A 937 -6.61 2.77 9.97
CA GLY A 937 -5.45 3.41 9.36
C GLY A 937 -5.68 4.91 9.20
N PHE A 938 -6.42 5.34 8.18
CA PHE A 938 -6.82 6.73 7.88
C PHE A 938 -5.72 7.77 8.12
N TYR A 939 -4.45 7.37 8.02
CA TYR A 939 -3.34 8.25 8.34
C TYR A 939 -3.10 9.16 7.16
N GLN A 940 -3.34 10.44 7.36
CA GLN A 940 -3.20 11.45 6.32
C GLN A 940 -1.70 11.74 6.17
N THR A 941 -1.05 11.04 5.25
CA THR A 941 0.39 11.15 5.03
C THR A 941 0.71 11.97 3.79
N THR A 942 1.94 12.43 3.70
CA THR A 942 2.50 13.02 2.48
C THR A 942 3.33 12.01 1.67
N ASP A 943 3.17 10.70 1.91
CA ASP A 943 3.99 9.64 1.29
C ASP A 943 3.82 9.53 -0.22
N SER A 944 2.78 10.17 -0.78
CA SER A 944 2.66 10.30 -2.23
C SER A 944 3.83 11.06 -2.88
N GLY A 945 4.56 11.88 -2.11
CA GLY A 945 5.66 12.73 -2.61
C GLY A 945 5.22 13.88 -3.53
N TYR A 946 3.92 14.04 -3.76
CA TYR A 946 3.33 14.89 -4.81
C TYR A 946 2.31 15.89 -4.28
N SER A 947 2.38 16.28 -3.00
CA SER A 947 1.47 17.27 -2.44
C SER A 947 2.12 18.66 -2.35
N LEU A 948 1.30 19.71 -2.25
CA LEU A 948 1.73 21.07 -1.85
C LEU A 948 2.54 21.09 -0.53
N PHE A 949 2.48 20.02 0.25
CA PHE A 949 3.13 19.90 1.56
C PHE A 949 4.48 19.14 1.50
N GLY A 950 4.90 18.68 0.32
CA GLY A 950 6.12 17.89 0.14
C GLY A 950 5.96 16.43 0.59
N ASN A 951 6.99 15.88 1.24
CA ASN A 951 7.07 14.50 1.76
C ASN A 951 7.44 14.46 3.26
N LEU A 952 6.96 15.44 4.04
CA LEU A 952 7.42 15.72 5.40
C LEU A 952 6.66 15.00 6.53
N LEU A 953 5.56 14.33 6.21
CA LEU A 953 4.69 13.60 7.15
C LEU A 953 4.44 12.15 6.70
N PRO A 954 5.38 11.24 6.97
CA PRO A 954 5.31 9.85 6.55
C PRO A 954 4.41 8.96 7.44
N LEU A 955 3.99 7.79 6.94
CA LEU A 955 3.19 6.78 7.64
C LEU A 955 3.81 6.32 8.96
N ASN A 956 5.14 6.23 9.01
CA ASN A 956 5.85 5.76 10.20
C ASN A 956 5.62 6.69 11.41
N PHE A 957 5.37 7.99 11.21
CA PHE A 957 4.97 8.91 12.28
C PHE A 957 3.75 8.38 13.04
N TYR A 958 2.69 8.03 12.31
CA TYR A 958 1.43 7.60 12.90
C TYR A 958 1.51 6.19 13.51
N THR A 959 2.18 5.26 12.83
CA THR A 959 2.32 3.89 13.34
C THR A 959 3.22 3.83 14.58
N GLN A 960 4.24 4.69 14.65
CA GLN A 960 5.06 4.90 15.84
C GLN A 960 4.24 5.50 17.00
N LEU A 961 3.41 6.52 16.72
CA LEU A 961 2.52 7.14 17.71
C LEU A 961 1.55 6.13 18.33
N CYS A 962 0.96 5.23 17.54
CA CYS A 962 0.13 4.14 18.05
C CYS A 962 0.88 3.26 19.05
N SER A 963 2.11 2.87 18.68
CA SER A 963 2.95 2.00 19.51
C SER A 963 3.36 2.68 20.82
N ASP A 964 3.67 3.97 20.76
CA ASP A 964 4.15 4.75 21.91
C ASP A 964 3.02 5.09 22.89
N VAL A 965 1.81 5.38 22.41
CA VAL A 965 0.66 5.73 23.27
C VAL A 965 0.04 4.47 23.90
N PHE A 966 -0.14 3.39 23.14
CA PHE A 966 -0.91 2.21 23.58
C PHE A 966 -0.04 1.03 24.07
N GLY A 967 1.29 1.12 23.97
CA GLY A 967 2.21 0.39 24.84
C GLY A 967 2.60 -1.04 24.42
N LEU A 968 2.51 -1.39 23.14
CA LEU A 968 2.98 -2.67 22.61
C LEU A 968 3.57 -2.50 21.21
N LYS A 969 4.87 -2.16 21.10
CA LYS A 969 5.58 -1.89 19.83
C LYS A 969 5.35 -2.94 18.73
N THR A 970 5.14 -4.20 19.09
CA THR A 970 4.85 -5.27 18.13
C THR A 970 3.39 -5.37 17.74
N SER A 971 2.46 -4.98 18.62
CA SER A 971 1.01 -5.10 18.41
C SER A 971 0.45 -4.00 17.52
N TYR A 972 1.06 -2.81 17.50
CA TYR A 972 0.65 -1.65 16.69
C TYR A 972 1.69 -1.24 15.65
N SER A 973 2.50 -2.21 15.18
CA SER A 973 3.38 -2.01 14.03
C SER A 973 2.55 -1.75 12.76
N ALA A 974 3.14 -1.07 11.75
CA ALA A 974 2.52 -0.82 10.46
C ALA A 974 1.83 -2.08 9.87
N LYS A 975 2.47 -3.24 10.03
CA LYS A 975 1.94 -4.55 9.64
C LYS A 975 0.64 -4.94 10.32
N ASN A 976 0.52 -4.74 11.63
CA ASN A 976 -0.70 -5.09 12.35
C ASN A 976 -1.80 -4.07 12.09
N ASN A 977 -1.47 -2.78 11.97
CA ASN A 977 -2.42 -1.76 11.55
C ASN A 977 -2.94 -2.08 10.13
N ARG A 978 -2.06 -2.48 9.20
CA ARG A 978 -2.46 -2.96 7.86
C ARG A 978 -3.39 -4.17 7.92
N ARG A 979 -3.10 -5.15 8.78
CA ARG A 979 -3.99 -6.30 8.97
C ARG A 979 -5.36 -5.86 9.49
N ALA A 980 -5.39 -4.91 10.41
CA ALA A 980 -6.61 -4.32 10.93
C ALA A 980 -7.43 -3.61 9.84
N THR A 981 -6.81 -2.77 9.01
CA THR A 981 -7.50 -2.07 7.91
C THR A 981 -8.09 -3.05 6.90
N LEU A 982 -7.32 -4.06 6.51
CA LEU A 982 -7.80 -5.11 5.61
C LEU A 982 -8.93 -5.95 6.22
N SER A 983 -8.89 -6.18 7.54
CA SER A 983 -9.96 -6.87 8.27
C SER A 983 -11.25 -6.03 8.30
N ALA A 984 -11.14 -4.72 8.53
CA ALA A 984 -12.28 -3.80 8.47
C ALA A 984 -12.90 -3.78 7.06
N ASN A 985 -12.08 -3.66 5.99
CA ASN A 985 -12.58 -3.69 4.62
C ASN A 985 -13.23 -5.03 4.27
N LYS A 986 -12.66 -6.15 4.72
CA LYS A 986 -13.27 -7.47 4.52
C LYS A 986 -14.64 -7.56 5.20
N ARG A 987 -14.76 -7.01 6.41
CA ARG A 987 -16.00 -7.05 7.18
C ARG A 987 -17.10 -6.19 6.55
N TYR A 988 -16.75 -4.98 6.12
CA TYR A 988 -17.73 -3.98 5.69
C TYR A 988 -17.89 -3.83 4.18
N GLY A 989 -16.95 -4.39 3.40
CA GLY A 989 -16.94 -4.38 1.94
C GLY A 989 -15.94 -3.39 1.32
N GLY A 990 -15.43 -2.41 2.07
CA GLY A 990 -14.60 -1.35 1.47
C GLY A 990 -15.39 -0.48 0.47
N ARG A 991 -14.73 0.47 -0.19
CA ARG A 991 -15.43 1.41 -1.10
C ARG A 991 -15.99 0.75 -2.37
N PHE A 992 -15.35 -0.31 -2.86
CA PHE A 992 -15.73 -0.99 -4.11
C PHE A 992 -16.68 -2.18 -3.89
N ASN A 993 -16.64 -2.85 -2.73
CA ASN A 993 -17.47 -4.04 -2.47
C ASN A 993 -18.57 -3.83 -1.42
N TYR A 994 -18.85 -2.58 -1.03
CA TYR A 994 -19.98 -2.26 -0.15
C TYR A 994 -21.35 -2.67 -0.79
N GLY A 995 -21.43 -2.75 -2.12
CA GLY A 995 -22.56 -3.32 -2.86
C GLY A 995 -23.72 -2.33 -3.08
N ALA A 996 -24.43 -2.49 -4.20
CA ALA A 996 -25.61 -1.68 -4.55
C ALA A 996 -26.85 -2.17 -3.79
N ASP A 997 -26.97 -1.81 -2.50
CA ASP A 997 -28.25 -1.93 -1.78
C ASP A 997 -29.20 -0.82 -2.28
N PRO A 998 -30.40 -1.14 -2.79
CA PRO A 998 -31.33 -0.13 -3.28
C PRO A 998 -31.87 0.82 -2.19
N MET A 999 -31.63 0.53 -0.91
CA MET A 999 -32.09 1.30 0.25
C MET A 999 -30.98 2.12 0.91
N VAL A 1000 -29.90 2.41 0.19
CA VAL A 1000 -28.86 3.35 0.66
C VAL A 1000 -28.79 4.58 -0.22
N VAL A 1001 -28.34 5.68 0.38
CA VAL A 1001 -27.86 6.88 -0.32
C VAL A 1001 -26.48 7.21 0.20
N MET A 1002 -25.56 7.46 -0.72
CA MET A 1002 -24.19 7.87 -0.42
C MET A 1002 -23.93 9.23 -1.04
N THR A 1003 -23.39 10.17 -0.28
CA THR A 1003 -23.10 11.54 -0.74
C THR A 1003 -21.67 11.92 -0.40
N HIS A 1004 -21.01 12.67 -1.28
CA HIS A 1004 -19.68 13.22 -1.03
C HIS A 1004 -19.56 14.63 -1.63
N GLY A 1005 -18.93 15.55 -0.91
CA GLY A 1005 -18.55 16.86 -1.46
C GLY A 1005 -17.33 16.75 -2.38
N SER A 1006 -17.28 17.53 -3.45
CA SER A 1006 -16.14 17.52 -4.36
C SER A 1006 -14.88 18.16 -3.76
N LEU A 1007 -15.03 19.05 -2.76
CA LEU A 1007 -13.91 19.66 -2.04
C LEU A 1007 -13.44 18.81 -0.85
N ASP A 1008 -14.30 17.91 -0.38
CA ASP A 1008 -14.09 17.06 0.79
C ASP A 1008 -12.99 16.02 0.54
N PRO A 1009 -11.85 16.09 1.26
CA PRO A 1009 -10.77 15.13 1.08
C PRO A 1009 -11.14 13.67 1.39
N TRP A 1010 -12.16 13.45 2.22
CA TRP A 1010 -12.64 12.10 2.56
C TRP A 1010 -13.34 11.40 1.40
N ASN A 1011 -13.72 12.13 0.33
CA ASN A 1011 -14.33 11.53 -0.85
C ASN A 1011 -13.45 10.45 -1.50
N ALA A 1012 -12.12 10.51 -1.31
CA ALA A 1012 -11.18 9.53 -1.82
C ALA A 1012 -11.38 8.13 -1.22
N LEU A 1013 -11.93 8.01 -0.01
CA LEU A 1013 -12.26 6.71 0.61
C LEU A 1013 -13.72 6.31 0.42
N GLY A 1014 -14.51 7.18 -0.21
CA GLY A 1014 -15.87 6.88 -0.67
C GLY A 1014 -15.88 6.14 -2.00
N ASN A 1015 -17.08 5.80 -2.49
CA ASN A 1015 -17.23 5.25 -3.83
C ASN A 1015 -17.09 6.37 -4.87
N ILE A 1016 -15.87 6.59 -5.38
CA ILE A 1016 -15.56 7.65 -6.35
C ILE A 1016 -16.11 7.38 -7.77
N THR A 1017 -16.60 6.18 -8.04
CA THR A 1017 -17.27 5.81 -9.31
C THR A 1017 -18.79 6.04 -9.27
N CYS A 1018 -19.27 6.86 -8.33
CA CYS A 1018 -20.69 7.17 -8.10
C CYS A 1018 -21.51 7.32 -9.39
N ASP A 1019 -22.37 6.33 -9.65
CA ASP A 1019 -23.49 6.47 -10.59
C ASP A 1019 -24.74 6.94 -9.80
N PRO A 1020 -25.40 8.04 -10.20
CA PRO A 1020 -26.69 8.44 -9.65
C PRO A 1020 -27.76 7.33 -9.73
N ALA A 1021 -27.64 6.39 -10.68
CA ALA A 1021 -28.49 5.20 -10.77
C ALA A 1021 -28.38 4.29 -9.53
N ASP A 1022 -27.21 4.28 -8.89
CA ASP A 1022 -26.91 3.55 -7.66
C ASP A 1022 -27.09 4.42 -6.40
N LYS A 1023 -27.75 5.59 -6.53
CA LYS A 1023 -28.06 6.53 -5.43
C LYS A 1023 -26.79 7.04 -4.72
N CYS A 1024 -25.70 7.16 -5.47
CA CYS A 1024 -24.43 7.77 -5.07
C CYS A 1024 -24.30 9.16 -5.70
N PHE A 1025 -24.07 10.21 -4.91
CA PHE A 1025 -24.05 11.60 -5.38
C PHE A 1025 -22.76 12.33 -5.00
N MET A 1026 -22.04 12.80 -6.01
CA MET A 1026 -20.92 13.73 -5.84
C MET A 1026 -21.44 15.16 -5.98
N ILE A 1027 -21.35 15.95 -4.90
CA ILE A 1027 -21.88 17.31 -4.82
C ILE A 1027 -20.77 18.30 -5.17
N LYS A 1028 -20.88 18.98 -6.31
CA LYS A 1028 -19.86 19.92 -6.77
C LYS A 1028 -19.84 21.20 -5.95
N GLY A 1029 -18.63 21.65 -5.61
CA GLY A 1029 -18.38 22.92 -4.94
C GLY A 1029 -18.61 22.89 -3.42
N THR A 1030 -18.90 21.73 -2.83
CA THR A 1030 -19.18 21.62 -1.39
C THR A 1030 -18.14 20.79 -0.67
N ALA A 1031 -18.10 20.97 0.66
CA ALA A 1031 -17.17 20.34 1.57
C ALA A 1031 -17.82 19.18 2.34
N HIS A 1032 -17.31 18.84 3.52
CA HIS A 1032 -17.64 17.63 4.27
C HIS A 1032 -19.06 17.66 4.86
N CYS A 1033 -19.90 16.69 4.48
CA CYS A 1033 -21.28 16.52 4.95
C CYS A 1033 -22.23 17.73 4.74
N ALA A 1034 -21.93 18.61 3.77
CA ALA A 1034 -22.58 19.91 3.61
C ALA A 1034 -24.12 19.84 3.48
N GLU A 1035 -24.65 18.79 2.86
CA GLU A 1035 -26.08 18.60 2.63
C GLU A 1035 -26.89 18.35 3.90
N MET A 1036 -26.25 17.89 4.98
CA MET A 1036 -26.90 17.65 6.27
C MET A 1036 -27.20 18.94 7.03
N TYR A 1037 -26.38 19.97 6.83
CA TYR A 1037 -26.50 21.27 7.51
C TYR A 1037 -27.64 22.12 6.95
N PRO A 1038 -28.03 23.22 7.65
CA PRO A 1038 -29.11 24.08 7.20
C PRO A 1038 -28.88 24.66 5.81
N ALA A 1039 -29.95 24.79 5.02
CA ALA A 1039 -29.88 25.42 3.71
C ALA A 1039 -29.66 26.94 3.81
N ARG A 1040 -28.93 27.52 2.84
CA ARG A 1040 -28.75 28.96 2.68
C ARG A 1040 -29.04 29.41 1.26
N ASP A 1041 -29.36 30.69 1.10
CA ASP A 1041 -29.62 31.29 -0.20
C ASP A 1041 -28.43 31.15 -1.15
N LYS A 1042 -27.21 31.26 -0.59
CA LYS A 1042 -25.93 31.16 -1.31
C LYS A 1042 -25.46 29.73 -1.58
N ASP A 1043 -26.23 28.71 -1.23
CA ASP A 1043 -25.85 27.32 -1.51
C ASP A 1043 -25.68 27.09 -3.01
N GLU A 1044 -24.64 26.33 -3.35
CA GLU A 1044 -24.39 25.85 -4.72
C GLU A 1044 -25.62 25.11 -5.26
N GLN A 1045 -25.90 25.26 -6.56
CA GLN A 1045 -27.09 24.65 -7.15
C GLN A 1045 -27.08 23.12 -7.00
N ASP A 1046 -25.91 22.49 -7.14
CA ASP A 1046 -25.76 21.03 -7.02
C ASP A 1046 -26.08 20.52 -5.60
N LEU A 1047 -25.82 21.35 -4.57
CA LEU A 1047 -26.20 21.07 -3.18
C LEU A 1047 -27.72 21.10 -3.00
N LYS A 1048 -28.39 22.12 -3.58
CA LYS A 1048 -29.86 22.24 -3.56
C LYS A 1048 -30.50 21.05 -4.28
N ASP A 1049 -30.01 20.72 -5.47
CA ASP A 1049 -30.51 19.62 -6.28
C ASP A 1049 -30.31 18.26 -5.57
N THR A 1050 -29.16 18.06 -4.91
CA THR A 1050 -28.88 16.83 -4.16
C THR A 1050 -29.84 16.66 -2.98
N ARG A 1051 -30.12 17.72 -2.21
CA ARG A 1051 -31.11 17.66 -1.11
C ARG A 1051 -32.51 17.28 -1.63
N GLU A 1052 -32.92 17.82 -2.77
CA GLU A 1052 -34.21 17.45 -3.39
C GLU A 1052 -34.23 16.00 -3.88
N ARG A 1053 -33.12 15.49 -4.43
CA ARG A 1053 -32.99 14.07 -4.82
C ARG A 1053 -33.11 13.14 -3.62
N ILE A 1054 -32.42 13.45 -2.52
CA ILE A 1054 -32.49 12.66 -1.28
C ILE A 1054 -33.92 12.67 -0.74
N ARG A 1055 -34.57 13.85 -0.72
CA ARG A 1055 -35.98 13.98 -0.32
C ARG A 1055 -36.90 13.09 -1.16
N GLY A 1056 -36.73 13.11 -2.49
CA GLY A 1056 -37.49 12.26 -3.42
C GLY A 1056 -37.28 10.76 -3.16
N ILE A 1057 -36.04 10.34 -2.88
CA ILE A 1057 -35.71 8.95 -2.53
C ILE A 1057 -36.36 8.56 -1.20
N LEU A 1058 -36.24 9.38 -0.15
CA LEU A 1058 -36.87 9.16 1.14
C LEU A 1058 -38.39 9.01 1.01
N LYS A 1059 -39.03 9.89 0.25
CA LYS A 1059 -40.47 9.80 -0.05
C LYS A 1059 -40.82 8.46 -0.67
N SER A 1060 -40.04 8.00 -1.65
CA SER A 1060 -40.25 6.73 -2.34
C SER A 1060 -40.13 5.52 -1.39
N TRP A 1061 -39.19 5.56 -0.45
CA TRP A 1061 -38.97 4.54 0.58
C TRP A 1061 -40.15 4.47 1.56
N ILE A 1062 -40.67 5.62 1.96
CA ILE A 1062 -41.72 5.73 2.97
C ILE A 1062 -43.08 5.35 2.38
N GLU A 1063 -43.39 5.79 1.16
CA GLU A 1063 -44.64 5.51 0.42
C GLU A 1063 -44.72 4.08 -0.16
N GLY A 1064 -43.66 3.27 -0.04
CA GLY A 1064 -43.66 1.87 -0.47
C GLY A 1064 -43.46 1.67 -1.97
N ASN A 1065 -42.83 2.63 -2.65
CA ASN A 1065 -42.49 2.52 -4.07
C ASN A 1065 -40.98 2.81 -4.26
N PRO A 1066 -40.09 1.92 -3.81
CA PRO A 1066 -38.65 2.19 -3.66
C PRO A 1066 -37.86 2.35 -4.97
N ASN A 1067 -38.56 2.33 -6.11
CA ASN A 1067 -37.99 2.45 -7.44
C ASN A 1067 -38.79 3.41 -8.34
N PRO A 1068 -38.81 4.73 -8.05
CA PRO A 1068 -39.31 5.68 -9.01
C PRO A 1068 -38.25 5.80 -10.11
N ARG A 1069 -38.46 5.11 -11.25
CA ARG A 1069 -37.86 5.57 -12.50
C ARG A 1069 -38.26 7.03 -12.64
N SER A 1070 -37.31 7.95 -12.62
CA SER A 1070 -37.58 9.37 -12.79
C SER A 1070 -38.34 9.56 -14.10
N ARG A 1071 -39.63 9.92 -13.99
CA ARG A 1071 -40.40 10.47 -15.09
C ARG A 1071 -40.00 11.93 -15.22
N ASP A 1072 -38.80 12.17 -15.76
CA ASP A 1072 -38.39 13.44 -16.34
C ASP A 1072 -37.50 13.15 -17.55
N THR A 1073 -38.08 12.46 -18.52
CA THR A 1073 -37.71 12.64 -19.93
C THR A 1073 -39.02 12.74 -20.70
N GLU A 1074 -39.34 13.95 -21.15
CA GLU A 1074 -40.44 14.19 -22.06
C GLU A 1074 -40.36 13.26 -23.28
N GLU A 1075 -41.52 12.79 -23.69
CA GLU A 1075 -41.76 11.97 -24.87
C GLU A 1075 -41.07 12.51 -26.13
N ARG A 1076 -40.29 11.67 -26.78
CA ARG A 1076 -40.39 11.54 -28.25
C ARG A 1076 -40.52 10.07 -28.62
N GLU A 1077 -41.66 9.77 -29.23
CA GLU A 1077 -42.01 8.46 -29.76
C GLU A 1077 -41.07 7.94 -30.86
N PRO A 1078 -41.04 6.60 -31.07
CA PRO A 1078 -40.12 5.92 -31.96
C PRO A 1078 -40.61 5.92 -33.42
N SER A 1079 -39.87 6.56 -34.32
CA SER A 1079 -40.09 6.37 -35.77
C SER A 1079 -39.09 5.36 -36.34
N ASN A 1080 -39.49 4.09 -36.37
CA ASN A 1080 -38.95 3.11 -37.30
C ASN A 1080 -39.36 3.50 -38.72
N LYS A 1081 -38.39 3.88 -39.57
CA LYS A 1081 -38.35 3.54 -41.00
C LYS A 1081 -36.91 3.70 -41.48
N VAL A 1082 -36.23 2.56 -41.54
CA VAL A 1082 -34.96 2.41 -42.24
C VAL A 1082 -35.26 2.47 -43.73
N ASP A 1083 -34.63 3.41 -44.44
CA ASP A 1083 -34.35 3.24 -45.86
C ASP A 1083 -32.88 3.54 -46.14
N ALA A 1084 -32.29 2.66 -46.94
CA ALA A 1084 -30.90 2.32 -46.93
C ALA A 1084 -30.16 3.00 -48.09
N THR A 1085 -29.43 4.08 -47.80
CA THR A 1085 -28.24 4.48 -48.58
C THR A 1085 -27.28 5.30 -47.72
N SER A 1086 -26.10 4.72 -47.44
CA SER A 1086 -24.83 5.31 -46.96
C SER A 1086 -24.37 4.86 -45.55
N PRO A 1087 -23.05 4.67 -45.35
CA PRO A 1087 -22.50 3.57 -44.56
C PRO A 1087 -22.25 3.88 -43.08
N VAL A 1088 -22.24 2.79 -42.29
CA VAL A 1088 -21.84 2.67 -40.88
C VAL A 1088 -20.46 3.29 -40.63
N VAL A 1089 -20.31 4.08 -39.54
CA VAL A 1089 -19.02 4.52 -38.99
C VAL A 1089 -18.97 4.28 -37.47
N PRO A 1090 -17.91 3.65 -36.92
CA PRO A 1090 -17.73 3.32 -35.51
C PRO A 1090 -17.16 4.45 -34.64
N ILE A 1091 -17.31 4.27 -33.33
CA ILE A 1091 -16.85 5.11 -32.21
C ILE A 1091 -15.31 5.24 -32.20
N ALA A 1092 -14.81 6.45 -31.97
CA ALA A 1092 -13.39 6.82 -31.93
C ALA A 1092 -13.07 7.81 -30.77
N PRO A 1093 -11.79 7.94 -30.36
CA PRO A 1093 -11.32 8.32 -29.02
C PRO A 1093 -11.18 9.83 -28.77
N ILE A 1094 -11.00 10.22 -27.50
CA ILE A 1094 -10.74 11.60 -27.05
C ILE A 1094 -9.22 11.89 -27.12
N ALA A 1095 -8.88 13.05 -27.70
CA ALA A 1095 -7.53 13.61 -27.84
C ALA A 1095 -7.56 15.12 -27.46
N PRO A 1096 -6.41 15.83 -27.41
CA PRO A 1096 -5.95 16.70 -26.32
C PRO A 1096 -6.39 18.17 -26.40
N VAL A 1097 -6.16 18.92 -25.30
CA VAL A 1097 -6.41 20.37 -25.18
C VAL A 1097 -5.14 21.19 -25.52
N VAL A 1098 -5.25 22.15 -26.45
CA VAL A 1098 -4.45 23.39 -26.51
C VAL A 1098 -5.31 24.51 -27.18
N PRO A 1099 -4.96 25.80 -27.01
CA PRO A 1099 -5.63 26.77 -26.17
C PRO A 1099 -6.67 27.64 -26.92
N SER A 1100 -7.71 28.08 -26.22
CA SER A 1100 -8.67 29.07 -26.73
C SER A 1100 -8.09 30.48 -26.64
N ASN A 1101 -8.15 31.22 -27.74
CA ASN A 1101 -8.23 32.68 -27.71
C ASN A 1101 -9.27 33.09 -28.74
N GLN A 1102 -10.32 33.81 -28.31
CA GLN A 1102 -10.75 35.10 -28.87
C GLN A 1102 -11.99 35.61 -28.09
N ILE A 1103 -11.76 36.53 -27.16
CA ILE A 1103 -12.73 37.58 -26.79
C ILE A 1103 -12.38 38.81 -27.64
N LYS A 1104 -13.39 39.48 -28.18
CA LYS A 1104 -13.29 40.77 -28.89
C LYS A 1104 -13.38 41.94 -27.90
N GLU A 1105 -12.55 42.97 -28.10
CA GLU A 1105 -12.86 44.37 -27.75
C GLU A 1105 -12.91 45.24 -29.04
N PRO A 1106 -13.72 46.32 -29.08
CA PRO A 1106 -13.82 47.26 -30.21
C PRO A 1106 -13.07 48.60 -29.90
N PRO A 1107 -13.23 49.67 -30.70
CA PRO A 1107 -12.63 49.92 -32.02
C PRO A 1107 -11.73 51.17 -32.01
N VAL A 1108 -10.72 51.28 -32.90
CA VAL A 1108 -10.16 52.59 -33.28
C VAL A 1108 -9.89 52.66 -34.78
N ALA A 1109 -10.44 53.73 -35.37
CA ALA A 1109 -10.40 54.20 -36.75
C ALA A 1109 -8.97 54.30 -37.32
N ALA A 1110 -8.74 53.84 -38.56
CA ALA A 1110 -8.74 54.62 -39.80
C ALA A 1110 -7.82 55.84 -39.73
N GLU A 1111 -6.73 55.85 -40.49
CA GLU A 1111 -6.60 56.58 -41.78
C GLU A 1111 -5.11 56.48 -42.14
N ASN A 1112 -4.60 56.54 -43.36
CA ASN A 1112 -5.05 56.81 -44.72
C ASN A 1112 -3.82 56.42 -45.57
N ASP A 1113 -3.99 55.75 -46.72
CA ASP A 1113 -3.27 56.21 -47.92
C ASP A 1113 -3.85 55.60 -49.21
N PRO A 1114 -4.30 56.43 -50.18
CA PRO A 1114 -4.76 55.95 -51.47
C PRO A 1114 -3.64 55.94 -52.51
N LYS A 1115 -3.45 54.74 -53.08
CA LYS A 1115 -3.37 54.44 -54.52
C LYS A 1115 -2.50 55.32 -55.43
N LYS A 1116 -1.51 54.65 -56.04
CA LYS A 1116 -1.11 54.58 -57.47
C LYS A 1116 0.42 54.35 -57.49
N LYS A 1117 1.07 53.58 -58.36
CA LYS A 1117 0.78 52.84 -59.60
C LYS A 1117 2.09 52.10 -59.99
N SER A 1118 1.97 51.16 -60.93
CA SER A 1118 3.02 50.50 -61.75
C SER A 1118 4.05 49.63 -61.00
N ALA A 1119 4.01 48.31 -61.11
CA ALA A 1119 4.26 47.42 -62.27
C ALA A 1119 5.73 46.98 -62.33
N GLY A 1120 5.92 45.65 -62.28
CA GLY A 1120 7.08 44.95 -62.85
C GLY A 1120 8.28 44.80 -61.93
N SER A 1121 8.46 43.58 -61.40
CA SER A 1121 9.58 43.13 -60.56
C SER A 1121 10.93 43.04 -61.31
N MET A 1122 11.99 43.57 -60.69
CA MET A 1122 13.45 43.37 -60.86
C MET A 1122 14.04 43.41 -59.43
N ALA A 1123 14.77 42.43 -58.85
CA ALA A 1123 16.07 41.84 -59.18
C ALA A 1123 17.19 42.92 -59.32
N THR A 1124 18.38 42.92 -58.69
CA THR A 1124 19.18 41.94 -57.91
C THR A 1124 20.45 42.65 -57.35
N ASN A 1125 21.04 42.09 -56.27
CA ASN A 1125 22.49 41.92 -55.94
C ASN A 1125 23.40 43.03 -55.34
N VAL A 1126 24.17 42.63 -54.30
CA VAL A 1126 25.67 42.55 -54.14
C VAL A 1126 26.00 42.24 -52.63
N LEU A 1127 26.53 41.07 -52.21
CA LEU A 1127 27.96 40.58 -52.05
C LEU A 1127 28.75 41.33 -50.90
N ILE A 1128 29.33 40.77 -49.80
CA ILE A 1128 30.40 39.74 -49.60
C ILE A 1128 30.62 39.35 -48.08
N SER A 1129 31.05 38.10 -47.83
CA SER A 1129 31.90 37.47 -46.77
C SER A 1129 31.45 37.17 -45.31
N SER A 1130 31.63 35.88 -44.95
CA SER A 1130 32.15 35.32 -43.68
C SER A 1130 31.27 35.18 -42.42
N ILE A 1131 31.20 33.93 -41.90
CA ILE A 1131 31.06 33.52 -40.47
C ILE A 1131 29.66 33.69 -39.81
N THR A 1132 28.91 32.56 -39.69
CA THR A 1132 27.73 32.29 -38.79
C THR A 1132 26.48 33.18 -38.93
N ALA A 1133 25.21 32.78 -38.79
CA ALA A 1133 24.56 31.53 -38.44
C ALA A 1133 23.10 31.56 -38.96
N MET A 1134 22.59 30.37 -39.29
CA MET A 1134 21.19 29.92 -39.26
C MET A 1134 20.07 30.69 -39.99
N VAL A 1135 19.41 29.89 -40.85
CA VAL A 1135 18.07 30.06 -41.45
C VAL A 1135 18.04 30.87 -42.75
N PHE A 1136 18.72 30.32 -43.76
CA PHE A 1136 18.37 30.54 -45.16
C PHE A 1136 17.22 29.61 -45.57
N PHE A 1137 16.23 30.19 -46.26
CA PHE A 1137 15.46 29.62 -47.37
C PHE A 1137 15.65 28.12 -47.65
N GLN A 1138 14.54 27.38 -47.63
CA GLN A 1138 14.12 26.63 -48.82
C GLN A 1138 12.62 26.35 -48.78
N ARG A 1139 11.86 27.28 -49.36
CA ARG A 1139 10.60 26.95 -50.04
C ARG A 1139 10.96 26.65 -51.50
N ALA A 1140 10.23 25.71 -52.09
CA ALA A 1140 9.96 25.59 -53.53
C ALA A 1140 11.03 24.98 -54.45
N LEU A 1141 10.85 23.68 -54.72
CA LEU A 1141 11.13 22.88 -55.94
C LEU A 1141 10.84 21.43 -55.49
N LEU A 1142 9.69 20.80 -55.67
CA LEU A 1142 8.66 20.87 -56.68
C LEU A 1142 7.29 20.70 -56.02
N TYR A 1143 6.30 21.34 -56.64
CA TYR A 1143 4.86 21.23 -56.41
C TYR A 1143 4.35 19.80 -56.32
#